data_AF-A0A838DTK9-F1
#
_entry.id   AF-A0A838DTK9-F1
#
_cell.length_a   1.000
_cell.length_b   1.000
_cell.length_c   1.000
_cell.angle_alpha   90.00
_cell.angle_beta   90.00
_cell.angle_gamma   90.00
#
_symmetry.space_group_name_H-M   'P 1'
#
loop_
_entity.id
_entity.type
_entity.pdbx_description
1 polymer ?
#
loop_
_entity_poly.entity_id
_entity_poly.type
_entity_poly.pdbx_seq_one_letter_code
_entity_poly.pdbx_strand_id
1 'polypeptide(L)'
;MARPRQHPFKSLIAIAMTLAIILGFGWVSALHTLAATQKPQTNSCQLQNGIKHVFYIQFDNTHLMRDNPNVPSDLEQMPHLLNFIKNNGTMLSNNHTPLIAHTATDILTSFTGMYPDRHGVPISNSYRYYNPDGTTNPGVSFAYWTAPIFDPSNPPAQTDKSYNMITSGGKNTPAPWVPYTRAGCNFGGVATANMVLENTAIDIPTVFGPNSPQEQEVKSNPTQAFSDFVGVGVHCAQGNALCSSANTGVTDTLPDEPGGYNGYTGLFGHKYVAPQIAPNGLTDLNGNPIAGFPGFDGMTPAVSLAYVAAMQEHNVPVTYAYISDAHDPHTDGSSYGPGQSGYVAALKLYDDAFAKFFTRLAKDGITKNNSLFVFTADEGDHFVGSSPSPANCNGVTVPCSYSKVGEVNTNMAGLLATEQGVTTPFKVHSDSAPNVYIQGQPARTDPTARNFERASGKLTAANPYTNKTEKITNYMADPVEMNLLHMLTVDPARTPTFTLFAKPDYYLYAGAPNCSAPCVTINSGFAWNHGDVSPDINTTWLGLVGPGVRHQGVNGSVWADHTDIRPTMMELLGLKDDYRHDGRVLLEVLKDSALPSVVRHNRALLTTLGQILKQIDAPVGTLGLITLQASTLALKSGNSGNDSTYTQIENALQVINAQRDTIANGILAILETAEFGSFNTSSHVAVSNTQGNRLVTQGHDVLTHGRSLLHKH
;
A
#
# COMPACT_ATOMS: atom_id res chain seq x y z
N MET A 1 37.43 -29.31 32.97
CA MET A 1 38.60 -30.20 32.78
C MET A 1 38.12 -31.60 32.35
N ALA A 2 38.83 -32.22 31.41
CA ALA A 2 38.99 -33.67 31.20
C ALA A 2 37.77 -34.66 31.25
N ARG A 3 37.40 -35.20 30.08
CA ARG A 3 37.18 -36.66 29.84
C ARG A 3 38.58 -37.38 29.85
N PRO A 4 38.79 -38.71 29.58
CA PRO A 4 37.90 -39.81 29.15
C PRO A 4 38.24 -41.21 29.75
N ARG A 5 37.72 -42.30 29.15
CA ARG A 5 38.34 -43.64 28.85
C ARG A 5 37.29 -44.48 28.08
N GLN A 6 37.42 -44.79 26.78
CA GLN A 6 38.34 -45.68 26.02
C GLN A 6 37.98 -47.18 26.02
N HIS A 7 38.00 -47.78 24.81
CA HIS A 7 37.59 -49.16 24.42
C HIS A 7 38.69 -50.22 24.65
N PRO A 8 38.49 -51.52 24.28
CA PRO A 8 38.81 -51.96 22.90
C PRO A 8 38.00 -53.15 22.28
N PHE A 9 37.94 -53.17 20.94
CA PHE A 9 37.96 -54.27 19.92
C PHE A 9 37.71 -55.76 20.34
N LYS A 10 37.03 -56.63 19.55
CA LYS A 10 37.39 -57.15 18.19
C LYS A 10 36.24 -57.88 17.45
N SER A 11 36.42 -58.12 16.16
CA SER A 11 35.45 -58.62 15.14
C SER A 11 35.35 -60.14 14.98
N LEU A 12 34.29 -60.65 14.31
CA LEU A 12 34.36 -61.68 13.24
C LEU A 12 33.02 -61.83 12.45
N ILE A 13 33.08 -62.49 11.29
CA ILE A 13 32.12 -62.44 10.16
C ILE A 13 31.54 -63.84 9.85
N ALA A 14 30.27 -63.95 9.43
CA ALA A 14 29.77 -65.00 8.51
C ALA A 14 28.44 -64.61 7.83
N ILE A 15 28.19 -65.09 6.60
CA ILE A 15 27.07 -64.76 5.71
C ILE A 15 26.37 -66.04 5.23
N ALA A 16 25.03 -66.04 5.10
CA ALA A 16 24.29 -66.87 4.12
C ALA A 16 22.86 -66.34 3.86
N MET A 17 22.41 -66.41 2.60
CA MET A 17 21.02 -66.16 2.14
C MET A 17 20.23 -67.51 2.05
N THR A 18 18.95 -67.67 1.65
CA THR A 18 18.14 -67.01 0.58
C THR A 18 16.65 -67.42 0.63
N LEU A 19 15.74 -66.59 0.04
CA LEU A 19 14.36 -66.89 -0.46
C LEU A 19 13.25 -67.32 0.56
N ALA A 20 11.93 -67.10 0.37
CA ALA A 20 11.14 -66.41 -0.69
C ALA A 20 9.67 -66.05 -0.28
N ILE A 21 9.27 -64.79 -0.55
CA ILE A 21 7.97 -64.25 -1.09
C ILE A 21 6.60 -64.55 -0.39
N ILE A 22 5.70 -63.55 -0.55
CA ILE A 22 4.22 -63.51 -0.34
C ILE A 22 3.81 -62.95 1.05
N LEU A 23 3.02 -61.86 1.18
CA LEU A 23 2.51 -60.84 0.22
C LEU A 23 2.23 -59.50 0.96
N GLY A 24 2.11 -58.37 0.23
CA GLY A 24 1.62 -57.10 0.78
C GLY A 24 1.47 -56.00 -0.29
N PHE A 25 0.24 -55.57 -0.60
CA PHE A 25 -0.04 -54.52 -1.60
C PHE A 25 0.20 -53.12 -1.04
N GLY A 26 1.43 -52.60 -1.22
CA GLY A 26 1.74 -51.18 -1.04
C GLY A 26 1.71 -50.45 -2.39
N TRP A 27 0.93 -49.37 -2.49
CA TRP A 27 1.01 -48.46 -3.63
C TRP A 27 2.30 -47.63 -3.52
N VAL A 28 3.30 -47.95 -4.33
CA VAL A 28 4.55 -47.18 -4.40
C VAL A 28 4.40 -46.06 -5.42
N SER A 29 4.19 -44.83 -4.94
CA SER A 29 4.30 -43.64 -5.76
C SER A 29 5.77 -43.43 -6.15
N ALA A 30 6.13 -43.79 -7.38
CA ALA A 30 7.47 -43.59 -7.90
C ALA A 30 7.75 -42.09 -8.11
N LEU A 31 8.50 -41.48 -7.18
CA LEU A 31 9.07 -40.15 -7.31
C LEU A 31 10.03 -40.09 -8.50
N HIS A 32 9.48 -39.78 -9.68
CA HIS A 32 10.27 -39.33 -10.81
C HIS A 32 10.67 -37.88 -10.56
N THR A 33 11.91 -37.66 -10.14
CA THR A 33 12.57 -36.36 -10.19
C THR A 33 12.79 -35.97 -11.65
N LEU A 34 11.73 -35.47 -12.29
CA LEU A 34 11.84 -34.72 -13.53
C LEU A 34 12.60 -33.43 -13.24
N ALA A 35 13.92 -33.47 -13.39
CA ALA A 35 14.72 -32.27 -13.51
C ALA A 35 14.15 -31.47 -14.68
N ALA A 36 13.51 -30.34 -14.37
CA ALA A 36 13.06 -29.40 -15.39
C ALA A 36 14.30 -29.02 -16.21
N THR A 37 14.26 -29.29 -17.51
CA THR A 37 15.31 -28.86 -18.43
C THR A 37 15.32 -27.34 -18.44
N GLN A 38 16.22 -26.74 -17.66
CA GLN A 38 16.48 -25.31 -17.71
C GLN A 38 16.81 -24.96 -19.17
N LYS A 39 15.91 -24.21 -19.82
CA LYS A 39 16.31 -23.45 -21.00
C LYS A 39 17.48 -22.56 -20.58
N PRO A 40 18.52 -22.38 -21.42
CA PRO A 40 19.58 -21.46 -21.09
C PRO A 40 18.97 -20.08 -20.80
N GLN A 41 19.34 -19.48 -19.66
CA GLN A 41 18.98 -18.11 -19.33
C GLN A 41 19.49 -17.21 -20.45
N THR A 42 18.58 -16.71 -21.27
CA THR A 42 18.84 -15.54 -22.12
C THR A 42 18.80 -14.33 -21.20
N ASN A 43 19.87 -13.54 -21.14
CA ASN A 43 19.97 -12.32 -20.31
C ASN A 43 19.10 -11.15 -20.83
N SER A 44 17.91 -11.45 -21.36
CA SER A 44 16.98 -10.53 -21.98
C SER A 44 15.62 -10.66 -21.31
N CYS A 45 15.08 -9.54 -20.82
CA CYS A 45 13.75 -9.42 -20.21
C CYS A 45 12.67 -10.17 -21.01
N GLN A 46 11.92 -11.05 -20.34
CA GLN A 46 10.82 -11.83 -20.92
C GLN A 46 9.49 -11.47 -20.28
N LEU A 47 8.60 -10.85 -21.05
CA LEU A 47 7.23 -10.51 -20.66
C LEU A 47 6.26 -11.06 -21.73
N GLN A 48 5.02 -11.35 -21.34
CA GLN A 48 4.00 -11.87 -22.26
C GLN A 48 3.23 -10.76 -23.00
N ASN A 49 2.25 -11.16 -23.82
CA ASN A 49 1.31 -10.30 -24.52
C ASN A 49 1.92 -9.21 -25.44
N GLY A 50 3.20 -9.34 -25.79
CA GLY A 50 3.92 -8.36 -26.61
C GLY A 50 4.38 -7.12 -25.84
N ILE A 51 4.21 -7.13 -24.51
CA ILE A 51 4.73 -6.08 -23.62
C ILE A 51 6.25 -6.20 -23.57
N LYS A 52 6.93 -5.06 -23.57
CA LYS A 52 8.39 -4.90 -23.42
C LYS A 52 8.77 -3.90 -22.34
N HIS A 53 7.86 -2.98 -22.01
CA HIS A 53 8.05 -1.94 -21.02
C HIS A 53 6.87 -1.93 -20.05
N VAL A 54 7.14 -1.67 -18.78
CA VAL A 54 6.14 -1.49 -17.73
C VAL A 54 6.37 -0.14 -17.07
N PHE A 55 5.33 0.68 -17.07
CA PHE A 55 5.27 1.97 -16.40
C PHE A 55 4.21 1.86 -15.32
N TYR A 56 4.61 1.97 -14.06
CA TYR A 56 3.69 2.21 -12.95
C TYR A 56 3.93 3.64 -12.47
N ILE A 57 2.90 4.47 -12.54
CA ILE A 57 2.93 5.85 -12.04
C ILE A 57 1.91 5.96 -10.92
N GLN A 58 2.45 6.03 -9.70
CA GLN A 58 1.74 6.36 -8.49
C GLN A 58 1.64 7.88 -8.39
N PHE A 59 0.45 8.39 -8.15
CA PHE A 59 0.25 9.75 -7.69
C PHE A 59 -0.04 9.72 -6.20
N ASP A 60 0.46 10.75 -5.51
CA ASP A 60 -0.12 11.27 -4.29
C ASP A 60 -1.43 11.98 -4.62
N ASN A 61 -2.49 11.72 -3.85
CA ASN A 61 -3.64 12.61 -3.66
C ASN A 61 -4.09 13.35 -4.94
N THR A 62 -4.43 12.60 -6.00
CA THR A 62 -4.76 13.17 -7.32
C THR A 62 -6.16 12.76 -7.73
N HIS A 63 -7.05 13.72 -7.96
CA HIS A 63 -8.48 13.46 -8.02
C HIS A 63 -9.06 13.26 -9.43
N LEU A 64 -9.86 12.20 -9.57
CA LEU A 64 -10.85 12.05 -10.64
C LEU A 64 -12.22 12.64 -10.24
N MET A 65 -12.55 12.61 -8.95
CA MET A 65 -13.74 13.28 -8.44
C MET A 65 -13.52 14.79 -8.38
N ARG A 66 -14.59 15.58 -8.37
CA ARG A 66 -14.53 17.04 -8.23
C ARG A 66 -14.86 17.45 -6.80
N ASP A 67 -13.90 18.00 -6.08
CA ASP A 67 -14.07 18.53 -4.71
C ASP A 67 -15.05 19.70 -4.69
N ASN A 68 -14.98 20.53 -5.73
CA ASN A 68 -15.95 21.56 -6.04
C ASN A 68 -16.63 21.22 -7.36
N PRO A 69 -17.95 20.91 -7.40
CA PRO A 69 -18.65 20.51 -8.63
C PRO A 69 -18.50 21.47 -9.82
N ASN A 70 -18.23 22.76 -9.57
CA ASN A 70 -18.03 23.79 -10.60
C ASN A 70 -16.61 23.83 -11.17
N VAL A 71 -15.62 23.23 -10.50
CA VAL A 71 -14.22 23.16 -10.90
C VAL A 71 -13.97 21.78 -11.53
N PRO A 72 -13.23 21.65 -12.65
CA PRO A 72 -12.83 20.34 -13.17
C PRO A 72 -11.86 19.63 -12.21
N SER A 73 -11.91 18.29 -12.16
CA SER A 73 -10.95 17.54 -11.33
C SER A 73 -9.52 17.66 -11.85
N ASP A 74 -8.55 17.23 -11.07
CA ASP A 74 -7.12 17.28 -11.37
C ASP A 74 -6.81 16.62 -12.71
N LEU A 75 -7.36 15.43 -12.92
CA LEU A 75 -7.26 14.71 -14.18
C LEU A 75 -8.00 15.39 -15.34
N GLU A 76 -9.12 16.07 -15.09
CA GLU A 76 -9.76 16.87 -16.13
C GLU A 76 -8.93 18.12 -16.51
N GLN A 77 -8.12 18.62 -15.57
CA GLN A 77 -7.13 19.68 -15.78
C GLN A 77 -5.79 19.15 -16.33
N MET A 78 -5.57 17.83 -16.33
CA MET A 78 -4.47 17.12 -16.99
C MET A 78 -4.93 16.32 -18.24
N PRO A 79 -5.47 16.99 -19.27
CA PRO A 79 -6.05 16.34 -20.44
C PRO A 79 -5.06 15.46 -21.23
N HIS A 80 -3.75 15.69 -21.19
CA HIS A 80 -2.80 14.81 -21.88
C HIS A 80 -2.77 13.40 -21.27
N LEU A 81 -2.78 13.29 -19.94
CA LEU A 81 -2.87 12.02 -19.24
C LEU A 81 -4.27 11.40 -19.37
N LEU A 82 -5.31 12.16 -19.01
CA LEU A 82 -6.67 11.64 -18.99
C LEU A 82 -7.15 11.17 -20.38
N ASN A 83 -6.81 11.91 -21.44
CA ASN A 83 -7.13 11.46 -22.80
C ASN A 83 -6.20 10.35 -23.29
N PHE A 84 -4.95 10.26 -22.82
CA PHE A 84 -4.10 9.10 -23.10
C PHE A 84 -4.74 7.82 -22.54
N ILE A 85 -5.25 7.84 -21.31
CA ILE A 85 -5.93 6.66 -20.74
C ILE A 85 -7.24 6.37 -21.50
N LYS A 86 -8.14 7.37 -21.60
CA LYS A 86 -9.48 7.20 -22.20
C LYS A 86 -9.46 6.77 -23.67
N ASN A 87 -8.46 7.19 -24.45
CA ASN A 87 -8.38 6.87 -25.88
C ASN A 87 -7.64 5.56 -26.18
N ASN A 88 -6.99 4.94 -25.18
CA ASN A 88 -6.09 3.81 -25.40
C ASN A 88 -6.36 2.60 -24.50
N GLY A 89 -7.14 2.73 -23.42
CA GLY A 89 -7.37 1.66 -22.45
C GLY A 89 -8.63 1.87 -21.60
N THR A 90 -8.52 1.61 -20.31
CA THR A 90 -9.63 1.71 -19.36
C THR A 90 -9.23 2.56 -18.16
N MET A 91 -10.13 3.46 -17.76
CA MET A 91 -10.04 4.28 -16.55
C MET A 91 -11.14 3.83 -15.60
N LEU A 92 -10.81 3.11 -14.54
CA LEU A 92 -11.76 2.80 -13.48
C LEU A 92 -11.93 4.03 -12.58
N SER A 93 -13.18 4.41 -12.32
CA SER A 93 -13.55 5.56 -11.46
C SER A 93 -14.22 5.13 -10.16
N ASN A 94 -13.90 3.92 -9.70
CA ASN A 94 -14.55 3.19 -8.61
C ASN A 94 -13.53 2.18 -8.03
N ASN A 95 -12.30 2.67 -7.87
CA ASN A 95 -11.18 1.99 -7.22
C ASN A 95 -11.11 2.49 -5.77
N HIS A 96 -10.57 1.71 -4.84
CA HIS A 96 -10.66 2.04 -3.42
C HIS A 96 -9.39 1.75 -2.61
N THR A 97 -9.19 2.53 -1.56
CA THR A 97 -8.11 2.42 -0.59
C THR A 97 -8.28 1.22 0.36
N PRO A 98 -7.21 0.76 1.03
CA PRO A 98 -7.32 0.11 2.34
C PRO A 98 -7.75 1.13 3.42
N LEU A 99 -7.60 0.78 4.70
CA LEU A 99 -7.77 1.71 5.83
C LEU A 99 -6.60 1.59 6.83
N ILE A 100 -6.15 2.66 7.49
CA ILE A 100 -6.58 4.07 7.24
C ILE A 100 -5.89 4.57 5.95
N ALA A 101 -6.60 5.36 5.13
CA ALA A 101 -6.14 5.71 3.79
C ALA A 101 -4.95 6.69 3.83
N HIS A 102 -3.74 6.18 3.56
CA HIS A 102 -2.48 6.90 3.73
C HIS A 102 -1.38 6.35 2.82
N THR A 103 -0.65 7.28 2.22
CA THR A 103 0.40 7.14 1.20
C THR A 103 1.19 5.84 1.31
N ALA A 104 1.90 5.60 2.42
CA ALA A 104 2.71 4.41 2.62
C ALA A 104 1.87 3.12 2.57
N THR A 105 0.75 3.07 3.29
CA THR A 105 -0.13 1.90 3.36
C THR A 105 -0.75 1.59 1.99
N ASP A 106 -1.22 2.63 1.31
CA ASP A 106 -2.04 2.54 0.11
C ASP A 106 -1.18 2.26 -1.13
N ILE A 107 0.03 2.84 -1.19
CA ILE A 107 1.06 2.50 -2.17
C ILE A 107 1.55 1.06 -1.97
N LEU A 108 1.90 0.64 -0.75
CA LEU A 108 2.39 -0.72 -0.49
C LEU A 108 1.32 -1.79 -0.80
N THR A 109 0.06 -1.49 -0.50
CA THR A 109 -1.10 -2.31 -0.87
C THR A 109 -1.20 -2.46 -2.39
N SER A 110 -1.02 -1.36 -3.13
CA SER A 110 -1.06 -1.36 -4.61
C SER A 110 0.14 -2.08 -5.26
N PHE A 111 1.33 -1.91 -4.68
CA PHE A 111 2.57 -2.52 -5.17
C PHE A 111 2.64 -4.03 -4.95
N THR A 112 2.10 -4.51 -3.81
CA THR A 112 2.13 -5.93 -3.42
C THR A 112 0.84 -6.68 -3.76
N GLY A 113 -0.30 -6.02 -3.86
CA GLY A 113 -1.58 -6.71 -3.94
C GLY A 113 -1.98 -7.44 -2.64
N MET A 114 -1.40 -7.05 -1.49
CA MET A 114 -1.73 -7.56 -0.16
C MET A 114 -2.28 -6.44 0.73
N TYR A 115 -3.05 -6.80 1.75
CA TYR A 115 -3.51 -5.84 2.76
C TYR A 115 -2.46 -5.58 3.87
N PRO A 116 -2.66 -4.53 4.72
CA PRO A 116 -1.68 -4.07 5.72
C PRO A 116 -1.24 -5.14 6.73
N ASP A 117 -2.16 -5.97 7.19
CA ASP A 117 -1.94 -7.15 8.04
C ASP A 117 -0.92 -8.15 7.46
N ARG A 118 -0.85 -8.25 6.12
CA ARG A 118 -0.02 -9.22 5.40
C ARG A 118 1.29 -8.67 4.84
N HIS A 119 1.38 -7.39 4.51
CA HIS A 119 2.66 -6.76 4.10
C HIS A 119 3.46 -6.17 5.27
N GLY A 120 2.81 -5.84 6.38
CA GLY A 120 3.46 -5.55 7.67
C GLY A 120 3.48 -4.07 8.09
N VAL A 121 3.09 -3.15 7.20
CA VAL A 121 2.90 -1.73 7.53
C VAL A 121 1.43 -1.55 7.89
N PRO A 122 1.06 -1.28 9.17
CA PRO A 122 -0.27 -1.62 9.69
C PRO A 122 -1.42 -0.67 9.31
N ILE A 123 -1.16 0.65 9.26
CA ILE A 123 -2.24 1.66 9.27
C ILE A 123 -1.93 2.93 8.46
N SER A 124 -0.78 3.59 8.65
CA SER A 124 -0.53 4.92 8.06
C SER A 124 0.96 5.15 7.71
N ASN A 125 1.27 6.30 7.11
CA ASN A 125 2.59 6.92 6.93
C ASN A 125 3.48 6.83 8.20
N SER A 126 2.86 6.87 9.38
CA SER A 126 3.50 6.49 10.62
C SER A 126 2.51 5.82 11.58
N TYR A 127 3.03 5.19 12.62
CA TYR A 127 2.25 4.55 13.67
C TYR A 127 3.00 4.69 15.01
N ARG A 128 2.48 4.05 16.06
CA ARG A 128 3.24 3.84 17.30
C ARG A 128 3.36 2.35 17.60
N TYR A 129 4.38 1.98 18.34
CA TYR A 129 4.52 0.62 18.85
C TYR A 129 4.80 0.63 20.35
N TYR A 130 4.31 -0.39 21.05
CA TYR A 130 4.42 -0.53 22.50
C TYR A 130 5.79 -1.05 22.92
N ASN A 131 6.35 -0.39 23.94
CA ASN A 131 7.52 -0.86 24.66
C ASN A 131 7.12 -1.85 25.78
N PRO A 132 8.04 -2.72 26.25
CA PRO A 132 7.76 -3.65 27.36
C PRO A 132 7.36 -2.99 28.71
N ASP A 133 7.57 -1.68 28.87
CA ASP A 133 7.15 -0.90 30.04
C ASP A 133 5.74 -0.27 29.89
N GLY A 134 5.07 -0.53 28.76
CA GLY A 134 3.75 0.00 28.45
C GLY A 134 3.75 1.42 27.88
N THR A 135 4.91 2.06 27.70
CA THR A 135 5.04 3.30 26.90
C THR A 135 4.99 2.98 25.41
N THR A 136 5.06 4.01 24.55
CA THR A 136 5.12 3.81 23.09
C THR A 136 6.16 4.70 22.42
N ASN A 137 6.83 4.15 21.41
CA ASN A 137 7.71 4.88 20.50
C ASN A 137 7.00 5.13 19.16
N PRO A 138 7.41 6.15 18.37
CA PRO A 138 6.94 6.30 16.99
C PRO A 138 7.61 5.26 16.07
N GLY A 139 6.87 4.79 15.08
CA GLY A 139 7.40 4.05 13.93
C GLY A 139 6.99 4.76 12.64
N VAL A 140 7.91 4.92 11.70
CA VAL A 140 7.67 5.48 10.36
C VAL A 140 7.64 4.35 9.35
N SER A 141 6.66 4.39 8.46
CA SER A 141 6.39 3.32 7.49
C SER A 141 7.28 3.36 6.26
N PHE A 142 7.92 4.52 6.01
CA PHE A 142 8.93 4.74 4.97
C PHE A 142 10.32 4.30 5.45
N ALA A 143 10.68 3.08 5.11
CA ALA A 143 12.01 2.49 5.34
C ALA A 143 12.27 1.41 4.28
N TYR A 144 13.52 1.24 3.86
CA TYR A 144 13.88 0.27 2.81
C TYR A 144 13.33 -1.13 3.11
N TRP A 145 12.97 -1.89 2.06
CA TRP A 145 12.23 -3.15 2.15
C TRP A 145 12.71 -4.16 3.19
N THR A 146 14.02 -4.21 3.43
CA THR A 146 14.65 -5.15 4.39
C THR A 146 15.20 -4.48 5.65
N ALA A 147 14.93 -3.19 5.83
CA ALA A 147 15.23 -2.45 7.04
C ALA A 147 14.31 -2.90 8.20
N PRO A 148 14.75 -2.71 9.46
CA PRO A 148 13.83 -2.77 10.60
C PRO A 148 12.78 -1.63 10.52
N ILE A 149 11.83 -1.60 11.45
CA ILE A 149 11.03 -0.38 11.73
C ILE A 149 11.96 0.86 11.80
N PHE A 150 11.46 2.06 11.48
CA PHE A 150 12.20 3.30 11.70
C PHE A 150 11.60 4.15 12.83
N ASP A 151 12.33 4.31 13.94
CA ASP A 151 12.02 5.31 14.99
C ASP A 151 12.87 6.58 14.77
N PRO A 152 12.29 7.68 14.23
CA PRO A 152 13.02 8.92 13.97
C PRO A 152 13.42 9.67 15.25
N SER A 153 12.84 9.35 16.41
CA SER A 153 13.12 10.04 17.67
C SER A 153 14.41 9.58 18.34
N ASN A 154 14.80 8.31 18.13
CA ASN A 154 16.07 7.77 18.64
C ASN A 154 16.55 6.53 17.84
N PRO A 155 16.97 6.68 16.57
CA PRO A 155 17.29 5.53 15.70
C PRO A 155 18.32 4.54 16.29
N PRO A 156 19.40 4.96 16.99
CA PRO A 156 20.36 4.02 17.58
C PRO A 156 19.84 3.20 18.76
N ALA A 157 18.73 3.61 19.39
CA ALA A 157 18.19 3.00 20.61
C ALA A 157 16.83 2.33 20.40
N GLN A 158 16.43 2.10 19.15
CA GLN A 158 15.16 1.48 18.80
C GLN A 158 14.99 0.13 19.51
N THR A 159 13.85 -0.02 20.19
CA THR A 159 13.54 -1.14 21.08
C THR A 159 13.03 -2.36 20.31
N ASP A 160 12.28 -2.14 19.23
CA ASP A 160 11.95 -3.18 18.26
C ASP A 160 12.95 -3.23 17.09
N LYS A 161 13.27 -4.43 16.63
CA LYS A 161 14.18 -4.71 15.50
C LYS A 161 13.56 -5.69 14.50
N SER A 162 12.25 -5.90 14.58
CA SER A 162 11.47 -6.57 13.55
C SER A 162 11.54 -5.78 12.22
N TYR A 163 11.39 -6.48 11.09
CA TYR A 163 11.36 -5.84 9.77
C TYR A 163 10.21 -4.84 9.68
N ASN A 164 10.40 -3.72 8.98
CA ASN A 164 9.29 -2.82 8.67
C ASN A 164 8.24 -3.60 7.84
N MET A 165 8.68 -4.16 6.72
CA MET A 165 7.91 -5.10 5.89
C MET A 165 7.99 -6.52 6.49
N ILE A 166 6.93 -6.93 7.20
CA ILE A 166 6.85 -8.21 7.92
C ILE A 166 5.58 -8.99 7.58
N THR A 167 5.76 -10.24 7.17
CA THR A 167 4.68 -11.19 6.89
C THR A 167 4.00 -11.71 8.15
N SER A 168 2.82 -12.30 8.00
CA SER A 168 2.14 -13.09 9.05
C SER A 168 2.96 -14.26 9.63
N GLY A 169 4.06 -14.65 8.98
CA GLY A 169 5.02 -15.65 9.47
C GLY A 169 6.20 -15.08 10.28
N GLY A 170 6.23 -13.76 10.52
CA GLY A 170 7.36 -13.09 11.19
C GLY A 170 8.63 -13.00 10.34
N LYS A 171 8.48 -13.12 9.02
CA LYS A 171 9.57 -13.05 8.02
C LYS A 171 9.52 -11.75 7.22
N ASN A 172 10.64 -11.33 6.66
CA ASN A 172 10.64 -10.21 5.73
C ASN A 172 9.70 -10.50 4.55
N THR A 173 8.88 -9.52 4.17
CA THR A 173 7.91 -9.65 3.09
C THR A 173 8.62 -9.89 1.75
N PRO A 174 8.19 -10.85 0.90
CA PRO A 174 8.80 -11.05 -0.42
C PRO A 174 8.67 -9.80 -1.27
N ALA A 175 9.69 -9.49 -2.08
CA ALA A 175 9.79 -8.17 -2.69
C ALA A 175 9.14 -8.07 -4.09
N PRO A 176 8.34 -7.02 -4.37
CA PRO A 176 7.55 -6.91 -5.60
C PRO A 176 8.38 -6.70 -6.87
N TRP A 177 9.70 -6.45 -6.78
CA TRP A 177 10.57 -6.43 -7.97
C TRP A 177 11.03 -7.83 -8.42
N VAL A 178 10.94 -8.84 -7.55
CA VAL A 178 11.52 -10.18 -7.75
C VAL A 178 11.00 -10.93 -8.97
N PRO A 179 9.68 -10.92 -9.30
CA PRO A 179 9.18 -11.57 -10.52
C PRO A 179 9.78 -10.97 -11.79
N TYR A 180 10.05 -9.66 -11.81
CA TYR A 180 10.66 -8.98 -12.96
C TYR A 180 12.15 -9.32 -13.10
N THR A 181 12.93 -9.26 -12.02
CA THR A 181 14.37 -9.54 -12.07
C THR A 181 14.66 -11.01 -12.37
N ARG A 182 13.83 -11.93 -11.86
CA ARG A 182 13.84 -13.36 -12.24
C ARG A 182 13.47 -13.60 -13.71
N ALA A 183 12.60 -12.77 -14.29
CA ALA A 183 12.27 -12.77 -15.71
C ALA A 183 13.32 -12.08 -16.62
N GLY A 184 14.46 -11.67 -16.06
CA GLY A 184 15.55 -11.03 -16.81
C GLY A 184 15.36 -9.51 -17.03
N CYS A 185 14.40 -8.89 -16.35
CA CYS A 185 14.08 -7.48 -16.46
C CYS A 185 14.70 -6.70 -15.30
N ASN A 186 15.49 -5.67 -15.58
CA ASN A 186 15.87 -4.69 -14.54
C ASN A 186 14.62 -3.90 -14.13
N PHE A 187 14.50 -3.64 -12.84
CA PHE A 187 13.43 -2.85 -12.21
C PHE A 187 14.00 -1.54 -11.68
N GLY A 188 13.34 -0.40 -11.93
CA GLY A 188 13.71 0.91 -11.42
C GLY A 188 12.61 1.51 -10.54
N GLY A 189 13.00 2.04 -9.39
CA GLY A 189 12.14 2.78 -8.46
C GLY A 189 12.54 4.25 -8.39
N VAL A 190 11.54 5.14 -8.40
CA VAL A 190 11.69 6.61 -8.35
C VAL A 190 10.70 7.15 -7.32
N ALA A 191 11.17 7.45 -6.11
CA ALA A 191 10.39 7.80 -4.92
C ALA A 191 9.31 6.75 -4.54
N THR A 192 9.57 5.48 -4.86
CA THR A 192 8.62 4.38 -4.68
C THR A 192 8.73 3.74 -3.30
N ALA A 193 7.70 3.93 -2.46
CA ALA A 193 7.63 3.45 -1.08
C ALA A 193 8.29 2.08 -0.85
N ASN A 194 9.33 2.10 -0.01
CA ASN A 194 10.15 1.00 0.50
C ASN A 194 10.93 0.21 -0.56
N MET A 195 10.77 0.47 -1.86
CA MET A 195 11.62 -0.09 -2.92
C MET A 195 12.86 0.77 -3.21
N VAL A 196 12.94 1.97 -2.66
CA VAL A 196 14.15 2.81 -2.65
C VAL A 196 14.60 3.02 -1.20
N LEU A 197 15.79 3.59 -0.99
CA LEU A 197 16.14 4.06 0.35
C LEU A 197 15.25 5.28 0.65
N GLU A 198 14.60 5.27 1.79
CA GLU A 198 13.64 6.29 2.24
C GLU A 198 14.29 7.24 3.26
N ASN A 199 15.24 6.74 4.05
CA ASN A 199 15.91 7.49 5.10
C ASN A 199 17.43 7.22 5.13
N THR A 200 18.21 8.17 5.65
CA THR A 200 19.66 8.01 5.80
C THR A 200 20.08 7.28 7.08
N ALA A 201 19.16 7.05 8.02
CA ALA A 201 19.45 6.63 9.38
C ALA A 201 19.62 5.11 9.52
N ILE A 202 18.69 4.33 8.95
CA ILE A 202 18.67 2.86 9.04
C ILE A 202 18.85 2.18 7.68
N ASP A 203 18.44 2.79 6.57
CA ASP A 203 18.51 2.15 5.26
C ASP A 203 19.97 2.08 4.75
N ILE A 204 20.74 3.15 4.97
CA ILE A 204 22.17 3.23 4.59
C ILE A 204 22.99 2.11 5.24
N PRO A 205 22.99 1.91 6.58
CA PRO A 205 23.69 0.78 7.18
C PRO A 205 23.05 -0.58 6.88
N THR A 206 21.77 -0.65 6.48
CA THR A 206 21.11 -1.89 6.03
C THR A 206 21.63 -2.33 4.66
N VAL A 207 21.75 -1.43 3.69
CA VAL A 207 22.11 -1.74 2.30
C VAL A 207 23.61 -1.70 2.03
N PHE A 208 24.32 -0.68 2.54
CA PHE A 208 25.77 -0.54 2.35
C PHE A 208 26.60 -1.17 3.47
N GLY A 209 25.95 -1.58 4.57
CA GLY A 209 26.60 -2.13 5.75
C GLY A 209 27.17 -1.05 6.70
N PRO A 210 27.46 -1.44 7.96
CA PRO A 210 27.95 -0.51 8.97
C PRO A 210 29.40 -0.07 8.72
N ASN A 211 29.69 1.20 8.99
CA ASN A 211 30.93 1.94 8.73
C ASN A 211 31.28 2.14 7.25
N SER A 212 30.31 1.92 6.35
CA SER A 212 30.45 2.17 4.92
C SER A 212 30.78 3.64 4.60
N PRO A 213 31.39 3.94 3.42
CA PRO A 213 31.62 5.31 2.99
C PRO A 213 30.33 6.16 2.95
N GLN A 214 29.20 5.53 2.62
CA GLN A 214 27.88 6.16 2.62
C GLN A 214 27.46 6.57 4.04
N GLU A 215 27.64 5.70 5.05
CA GLU A 215 27.38 6.06 6.45
C GLU A 215 28.33 7.15 6.98
N GLN A 216 29.58 7.21 6.47
CA GLN A 216 30.51 8.30 6.77
C GLN A 216 30.07 9.64 6.15
N GLU A 217 29.45 9.59 4.96
CA GLU A 217 28.83 10.75 4.33
C GLU A 217 27.61 11.25 5.13
N VAL A 218 26.72 10.35 5.56
CA VAL A 218 25.59 10.69 6.46
C VAL A 218 26.07 11.41 7.72
N LYS A 219 27.19 10.97 8.32
CA LYS A 219 27.78 11.58 9.51
C LYS A 219 28.45 12.93 9.28
N SER A 220 28.88 13.23 8.05
CA SER A 220 29.65 14.44 7.73
C SER A 220 28.84 15.51 7.00
N ASN A 221 27.87 15.11 6.17
CA ASN A 221 26.94 15.99 5.48
C ASN A 221 25.60 15.27 5.23
N PRO A 222 24.70 15.19 6.24
CA PRO A 222 23.46 14.43 6.14
C PRO A 222 22.51 14.95 5.05
N THR A 223 22.52 16.26 4.76
CA THR A 223 21.71 16.84 3.67
C THR A 223 22.19 16.39 2.29
N GLN A 224 23.51 16.34 2.06
CA GLN A 224 24.03 15.77 0.82
C GLN A 224 23.75 14.27 0.74
N ALA A 225 23.97 13.52 1.83
CA ALA A 225 23.73 12.08 1.84
C ALA A 225 22.27 11.72 1.56
N PHE A 226 21.31 12.54 2.00
CA PHE A 226 19.90 12.39 1.63
C PHE A 226 19.71 12.57 0.11
N SER A 227 20.19 13.69 -0.44
CA SER A 227 20.15 13.98 -1.89
C SER A 227 20.85 12.92 -2.75
N ASP A 228 21.93 12.32 -2.23
CA ASP A 228 22.75 11.37 -2.96
C ASP A 228 22.19 9.94 -2.94
N PHE A 229 21.56 9.51 -1.84
CA PHE A 229 21.22 8.10 -1.59
C PHE A 229 19.72 7.77 -1.49
N VAL A 230 18.87 8.74 -1.14
CA VAL A 230 17.41 8.51 -0.97
C VAL A 230 16.68 8.59 -2.31
N GLY A 231 15.52 7.94 -2.40
CA GLY A 231 14.49 8.25 -3.38
C GLY A 231 14.70 7.74 -4.81
N VAL A 232 15.81 7.07 -5.13
CA VAL A 232 16.03 6.46 -6.46
C VAL A 232 16.73 5.12 -6.32
N GLY A 233 16.31 4.10 -7.08
CA GLY A 233 16.94 2.77 -7.04
C GLY A 233 16.76 1.99 -8.34
N VAL A 234 17.65 1.03 -8.57
CA VAL A 234 17.53 0.03 -9.65
C VAL A 234 17.90 -1.34 -9.11
N HIS A 235 16.97 -2.29 -9.16
CA HIS A 235 17.19 -3.70 -8.84
C HIS A 235 17.42 -4.45 -10.16
N CYS A 236 18.62 -4.97 -10.36
CA CYS A 236 18.98 -5.60 -11.62
C CYS A 236 18.60 -7.07 -11.68
N ALA A 237 18.28 -7.53 -12.89
CA ALA A 237 18.29 -8.95 -13.21
C ALA A 237 19.68 -9.56 -12.96
N GLN A 238 19.72 -10.84 -12.60
CA GLN A 238 20.94 -11.53 -12.19
C GLN A 238 22.06 -11.40 -13.23
N GLY A 239 23.22 -10.89 -12.81
CA GLY A 239 24.39 -10.70 -13.68
C GLY A 239 24.28 -9.57 -14.73
N ASN A 240 23.26 -8.71 -14.67
CA ASN A 240 23.16 -7.55 -15.56
C ASN A 240 24.27 -6.52 -15.26
N ALA A 241 24.96 -6.05 -16.30
CA ALA A 241 26.11 -5.17 -16.17
C ALA A 241 25.78 -3.79 -15.56
N LEU A 242 24.53 -3.35 -15.65
CA LEU A 242 24.07 -2.05 -15.14
C LEU A 242 24.38 -1.89 -13.64
N CYS A 243 23.99 -2.87 -12.82
CA CYS A 243 24.28 -2.89 -11.38
C CYS A 243 25.54 -3.71 -11.05
N SER A 244 26.56 -3.68 -11.93
CA SER A 244 27.85 -4.30 -11.62
C SER A 244 28.62 -3.50 -10.56
N SER A 245 29.57 -4.13 -9.88
CA SER A 245 30.43 -3.44 -8.89
C SER A 245 31.30 -2.34 -9.51
N ALA A 246 31.61 -2.41 -10.81
CA ALA A 246 32.27 -1.34 -11.55
C ALA A 246 31.40 -0.06 -11.62
N ASN A 247 30.08 -0.22 -11.59
CA ASN A 247 29.09 0.84 -11.55
C ASN A 247 28.62 1.15 -10.12
N THR A 248 29.38 0.76 -9.09
CA THR A 248 29.04 0.86 -7.65
C THR A 248 27.84 0.01 -7.18
N GLY A 249 27.41 -0.97 -7.98
CA GLY A 249 26.35 -1.91 -7.59
C GLY A 249 26.73 -2.78 -6.38
N VAL A 250 25.78 -2.97 -5.47
CA VAL A 250 25.89 -3.78 -4.25
C VAL A 250 24.95 -4.98 -4.30
N THR A 251 25.12 -5.96 -3.41
CA THR A 251 24.21 -7.12 -3.32
C THR A 251 22.81 -6.68 -2.93
N ASP A 252 21.82 -6.96 -3.79
CA ASP A 252 20.41 -6.75 -3.47
C ASP A 252 19.94 -7.90 -2.57
N THR A 253 19.79 -7.62 -1.27
CA THR A 253 19.67 -8.64 -0.23
C THR A 253 18.24 -8.79 0.23
N LEU A 254 17.61 -9.92 -0.12
CA LEU A 254 16.29 -10.35 0.37
C LEU A 254 16.44 -11.64 1.19
N PRO A 255 16.45 -11.58 2.54
CA PRO A 255 16.91 -12.69 3.38
C PRO A 255 15.91 -13.86 3.48
N ASP A 256 14.61 -13.58 3.34
CA ASP A 256 13.52 -14.56 3.47
C ASP A 256 12.80 -14.86 2.14
N GLU A 257 13.32 -14.37 1.01
CA GLU A 257 12.69 -14.49 -0.32
C GLU A 257 12.45 -15.97 -0.70
N PRO A 258 11.20 -16.40 -0.99
CA PRO A 258 10.92 -17.79 -1.36
C PRO A 258 11.67 -18.19 -2.64
N GLY A 259 12.34 -19.35 -2.61
CA GLY A 259 13.24 -19.78 -3.68
C GLY A 259 14.62 -19.10 -3.70
N GLY A 260 14.82 -18.07 -2.88
CA GLY A 260 16.09 -17.35 -2.70
C GLY A 260 16.36 -16.28 -3.75
N TYR A 261 17.27 -15.35 -3.41
CA TYR A 261 17.59 -14.17 -4.22
C TYR A 261 19.11 -13.92 -4.31
N ASN A 262 19.90 -14.99 -4.37
CA ASN A 262 21.36 -14.90 -4.35
C ASN A 262 21.94 -14.44 -5.70
N GLY A 263 22.88 -13.49 -5.68
CA GLY A 263 23.62 -13.02 -6.86
C GLY A 263 22.90 -11.95 -7.69
N TYR A 264 21.81 -11.40 -7.17
CA TYR A 264 21.19 -10.18 -7.68
C TYR A 264 21.90 -8.96 -7.08
N THR A 265 21.93 -7.85 -7.82
CA THR A 265 22.59 -6.61 -7.39
C THR A 265 21.72 -5.40 -7.69
N GLY A 266 21.92 -4.33 -6.91
CA GLY A 266 21.19 -3.08 -7.05
C GLY A 266 22.08 -1.85 -7.04
N LEU A 267 21.55 -0.75 -7.58
CA LEU A 267 22.07 0.60 -7.47
C LEU A 267 21.09 1.42 -6.64
N PHE A 268 21.59 2.23 -5.70
CA PHE A 268 20.75 3.00 -4.78
C PHE A 268 21.26 4.44 -4.70
N GLY A 269 20.33 5.39 -4.82
CA GLY A 269 20.61 6.82 -4.82
C GLY A 269 20.85 7.44 -6.20
N HIS A 270 20.53 8.73 -6.31
CA HIS A 270 20.90 9.55 -7.48
C HIS A 270 22.40 9.42 -7.82
N LYS A 271 23.26 9.45 -6.79
CA LYS A 271 24.73 9.38 -6.90
C LYS A 271 25.24 8.19 -7.72
N TYR A 272 24.53 7.05 -7.66
CA TYR A 272 24.93 5.81 -8.32
C TYR A 272 24.03 5.44 -9.50
N VAL A 273 22.76 5.85 -9.52
CA VAL A 273 21.83 5.59 -10.63
C VAL A 273 22.01 6.58 -11.77
N ALA A 274 22.06 7.89 -11.49
CA ALA A 274 22.06 8.93 -12.52
C ALA A 274 23.24 8.83 -13.53
N PRO A 275 24.48 8.52 -13.13
CA PRO A 275 25.60 8.34 -14.07
C PRO A 275 25.38 7.20 -15.09
N GLN A 276 24.53 6.22 -14.77
CA GLN A 276 24.28 5.04 -15.62
C GLN A 276 23.13 5.25 -16.61
N ILE A 277 22.16 6.11 -16.27
CA ILE A 277 20.98 6.42 -17.09
C ILE A 277 21.05 7.79 -17.78
N ALA A 278 22.01 8.64 -17.40
CA ALA A 278 22.23 9.96 -17.95
C ALA A 278 23.72 10.37 -17.83
N PRO A 279 24.64 9.73 -18.57
CA PRO A 279 26.09 9.94 -18.42
C PRO A 279 26.57 11.38 -18.73
N ASN A 280 25.73 12.20 -19.36
CA ASN A 280 25.99 13.62 -19.64
C ASN A 280 25.29 14.57 -18.64
N GLY A 281 24.77 14.04 -17.53
CA GLY A 281 23.92 14.75 -16.56
C GLY A 281 22.43 14.53 -16.82
N LEU A 282 21.67 14.31 -15.76
CA LEU A 282 20.21 14.18 -15.83
C LEU A 282 19.56 15.58 -15.86
N THR A 283 18.49 15.72 -16.64
CA THR A 283 17.63 16.92 -16.65
C THR A 283 16.17 16.51 -16.49
N ASP A 284 15.36 17.40 -15.92
CA ASP A 284 13.90 17.27 -15.88
C ASP A 284 13.31 17.35 -17.31
N LEU A 285 12.00 17.10 -17.46
CA LEU A 285 11.33 17.23 -18.76
C LEU A 285 11.26 18.66 -19.31
N ASN A 286 11.73 19.66 -18.57
CA ASN A 286 11.85 21.06 -19.00
C ASN A 286 13.29 21.43 -19.42
N GLY A 287 14.28 20.57 -19.16
CA GLY A 287 15.70 20.80 -19.43
C GLY A 287 16.49 21.37 -18.25
N ASN A 288 15.90 21.47 -17.05
CA ASN A 288 16.59 21.89 -15.83
C ASN A 288 17.46 20.75 -15.28
N PRO A 289 18.72 20.98 -14.87
CA PRO A 289 19.56 19.93 -14.29
C PRO A 289 18.99 19.36 -12.99
N ILE A 290 18.98 18.02 -12.90
CA ILE A 290 18.69 17.29 -11.65
C ILE A 290 20.05 16.87 -11.07
N ALA A 291 20.47 17.52 -9.99
CA ALA A 291 21.79 17.32 -9.37
C ALA A 291 21.80 16.32 -8.19
N GLY A 292 20.62 15.78 -7.84
CA GLY A 292 20.38 14.94 -6.67
C GLY A 292 18.90 14.58 -6.57
N PHE A 293 18.53 13.81 -5.54
CA PHE A 293 17.13 13.60 -5.16
C PHE A 293 16.58 14.87 -4.47
N PRO A 294 15.49 15.49 -4.97
CA PRO A 294 15.03 16.78 -4.45
C PRO A 294 14.22 16.68 -3.15
N GLY A 295 13.96 15.48 -2.62
CA GLY A 295 12.90 15.24 -1.64
C GLY A 295 11.61 14.79 -2.32
N PHE A 296 10.70 14.18 -1.55
CA PHE A 296 9.45 13.58 -2.07
C PHE A 296 8.50 14.64 -2.64
N ASP A 297 8.29 15.74 -1.92
CA ASP A 297 7.53 16.93 -2.32
C ASP A 297 8.03 17.49 -3.67
N GLY A 298 9.35 17.41 -3.90
CA GLY A 298 10.01 17.83 -5.14
C GLY A 298 9.78 16.91 -6.36
N MET A 299 9.07 15.79 -6.21
CA MET A 299 8.85 14.77 -7.24
C MET A 299 7.66 15.09 -8.15
N THR A 300 7.63 16.32 -8.67
CA THR A 300 6.70 16.70 -9.74
C THR A 300 6.84 15.76 -10.97
N PRO A 301 5.83 15.63 -11.85
CA PRO A 301 5.92 14.77 -13.02
C PRO A 301 7.10 15.13 -13.95
N ALA A 302 7.52 16.40 -13.97
CA ALA A 302 8.68 16.82 -14.76
C ALA A 302 9.99 16.17 -14.28
N VAL A 303 10.11 15.90 -12.97
CA VAL A 303 11.26 15.23 -12.35
C VAL A 303 11.09 13.71 -12.46
N SER A 304 10.00 13.15 -11.91
CA SER A 304 9.79 11.69 -11.82
C SER A 304 9.79 11.03 -13.20
N LEU A 305 9.05 11.61 -14.17
CA LEU A 305 8.96 11.04 -15.51
C LEU A 305 10.26 11.21 -16.32
N ALA A 306 11.16 12.12 -15.93
CA ALA A 306 12.47 12.24 -16.53
C ALA A 306 13.42 11.10 -16.11
N TYR A 307 13.42 10.72 -14.82
CA TYR A 307 14.09 9.51 -14.34
C TYR A 307 13.52 8.25 -15.02
N VAL A 308 12.18 8.11 -15.03
CA VAL A 308 11.49 6.97 -15.66
C VAL A 308 11.87 6.81 -17.13
N ALA A 309 11.82 7.89 -17.92
CA ALA A 309 12.21 7.82 -19.32
C ALA A 309 13.71 7.48 -19.49
N ALA A 310 14.59 8.10 -18.70
CA ALA A 310 16.02 7.80 -18.73
C ALA A 310 16.33 6.33 -18.38
N MET A 311 15.66 5.78 -17.36
CA MET A 311 15.72 4.36 -16.99
C MET A 311 15.28 3.44 -18.15
N GLN A 312 14.13 3.73 -18.76
CA GLN A 312 13.58 2.94 -19.88
C GLN A 312 14.50 2.96 -21.13
N GLU A 313 15.11 4.11 -21.41
CA GLU A 313 16.11 4.29 -22.47
C GLU A 313 17.42 3.53 -22.18
N HIS A 314 17.75 3.28 -20.91
CA HIS A 314 19.01 2.67 -20.46
C HIS A 314 18.82 1.28 -19.83
N ASN A 315 18.03 0.43 -20.49
CA ASN A 315 17.87 -1.00 -20.17
C ASN A 315 17.25 -1.28 -18.77
N VAL A 316 16.36 -0.41 -18.31
CA VAL A 316 15.48 -0.65 -17.15
C VAL A 316 14.02 -0.68 -17.65
N PRO A 317 13.55 -1.82 -18.21
CA PRO A 317 12.25 -1.91 -18.88
C PRO A 317 11.05 -1.85 -17.93
N VAL A 318 11.25 -2.06 -16.62
CA VAL A 318 10.19 -1.96 -15.61
C VAL A 318 10.51 -0.78 -14.71
N THR A 319 9.66 0.23 -14.70
CA THR A 319 9.85 1.46 -13.92
C THR A 319 8.60 1.81 -13.14
N TYR A 320 8.76 1.96 -11.83
CA TYR A 320 7.75 2.47 -10.92
C TYR A 320 8.18 3.87 -10.48
N ALA A 321 7.25 4.81 -10.39
CA ALA A 321 7.50 6.15 -9.91
C ALA A 321 6.34 6.73 -9.11
N TYR A 322 6.67 7.54 -8.11
CA TYR A 322 5.76 8.41 -7.38
C TYR A 322 5.78 9.84 -7.97
N ILE A 323 4.66 10.54 -7.81
CA ILE A 323 4.45 11.93 -8.19
C ILE A 323 3.76 12.63 -7.02
N SER A 324 4.36 13.70 -6.49
CA SER A 324 3.78 14.51 -5.41
C SER A 324 2.51 15.24 -5.87
N ASP A 325 1.65 15.57 -4.91
CA ASP A 325 0.38 16.26 -5.14
C ASP A 325 0.58 17.63 -5.82
N ALA A 326 -0.51 18.20 -6.34
CA ALA A 326 -0.53 19.55 -6.92
C ALA A 326 -1.26 20.58 -6.02
N HIS A 327 -1.56 20.21 -4.78
CA HIS A 327 -2.50 20.88 -3.88
C HIS A 327 -1.85 22.02 -3.09
N ASP A 328 -0.52 22.11 -3.03
CA ASP A 328 0.20 23.25 -2.42
C ASP A 328 1.46 23.68 -3.23
N PRO A 329 2.13 24.80 -2.88
CA PRO A 329 3.29 25.30 -3.64
C PRO A 329 4.62 24.57 -3.40
N HIS A 330 4.71 23.63 -2.44
CA HIS A 330 5.90 22.86 -2.08
C HIS A 330 7.14 23.68 -1.66
N THR A 331 6.94 24.98 -1.35
CA THR A 331 8.00 25.95 -0.97
C THR A 331 7.51 26.97 0.07
N ASP A 332 6.99 26.52 1.21
CA ASP A 332 6.58 27.34 2.36
C ASP A 332 5.27 28.18 2.20
N GLY A 333 4.25 27.65 1.51
CA GLY A 333 2.94 28.32 1.38
C GLY A 333 1.76 27.52 1.93
N SER A 334 0.63 28.19 2.19
CA SER A 334 -0.62 27.52 2.54
C SER A 334 -1.15 26.68 1.38
N SER A 335 -1.74 25.53 1.70
CA SER A 335 -2.47 24.67 0.76
C SER A 335 -3.48 25.46 -0.06
N TYR A 336 -3.63 25.08 -1.33
CA TYR A 336 -4.61 25.65 -2.22
C TYR A 336 -6.00 25.06 -2.03
N GLY A 337 -7.04 25.86 -2.27
CA GLY A 337 -8.40 25.37 -2.47
C GLY A 337 -8.73 25.07 -3.93
N PRO A 338 -9.69 24.18 -4.22
CA PRO A 338 -10.10 23.81 -5.57
C PRO A 338 -10.34 25.02 -6.47
N GLY A 339 -9.65 25.05 -7.61
CA GLY A 339 -9.77 26.13 -8.60
C GLY A 339 -9.10 27.46 -8.22
N GLN A 340 -8.26 27.50 -7.18
CA GLN A 340 -7.33 28.62 -7.00
C GLN A 340 -6.28 28.65 -8.11
N SER A 341 -5.81 29.85 -8.48
CA SER A 341 -4.90 30.02 -9.61
C SER A 341 -3.55 29.33 -9.46
N GLY A 342 -3.06 29.13 -8.23
CA GLY A 342 -1.84 28.37 -7.95
C GLY A 342 -2.01 26.89 -8.31
N TYR A 343 -3.06 26.26 -7.77
CA TYR A 343 -3.43 24.87 -8.05
C TYR A 343 -3.64 24.61 -9.55
N VAL A 344 -4.43 25.46 -10.22
CA VAL A 344 -4.68 25.37 -11.67
C VAL A 344 -3.37 25.50 -12.47
N ALA A 345 -2.41 26.30 -12.00
CA ALA A 345 -1.09 26.42 -12.63
C ALA A 345 -0.20 25.19 -12.39
N ALA A 346 -0.22 24.61 -11.19
CA ALA A 346 0.49 23.37 -10.87
C ALA A 346 0.00 22.21 -11.76
N LEU A 347 -1.32 21.99 -11.83
CA LEU A 347 -1.93 20.98 -12.71
C LEU A 347 -1.62 21.23 -14.19
N LYS A 348 -1.53 22.50 -14.63
CA LYS A 348 -1.12 22.82 -16.00
C LYS A 348 0.34 22.44 -16.28
N LEU A 349 1.25 22.58 -15.31
CA LEU A 349 2.64 22.13 -15.43
C LEU A 349 2.73 20.59 -15.46
N TYR A 350 1.89 19.92 -14.66
CA TYR A 350 1.80 18.45 -14.64
C TYR A 350 1.33 17.93 -16.00
N ASP A 351 0.29 18.53 -16.57
CA ASP A 351 -0.22 18.25 -17.92
C ASP A 351 0.86 18.43 -19.02
N ASP A 352 1.62 19.52 -18.97
CA ASP A 352 2.71 19.77 -19.93
C ASP A 352 3.84 18.74 -19.78
N ALA A 353 4.14 18.28 -18.56
CA ALA A 353 5.11 17.23 -18.33
C ALA A 353 4.64 15.88 -18.93
N PHE A 354 3.37 15.51 -18.79
CA PHE A 354 2.82 14.32 -19.47
C PHE A 354 2.88 14.42 -21.00
N ALA A 355 2.57 15.60 -21.57
CA ALA A 355 2.71 15.83 -23.01
C ALA A 355 4.15 15.60 -23.49
N LYS A 356 5.15 16.13 -22.75
CA LYS A 356 6.58 15.96 -23.05
C LYS A 356 7.04 14.52 -22.84
N PHE A 357 6.57 13.84 -21.81
CA PHE A 357 6.88 12.44 -21.51
C PHE A 357 6.44 11.51 -22.64
N PHE A 358 5.16 11.56 -23.05
CA PHE A 358 4.67 10.74 -24.16
C PHE A 358 5.38 11.08 -25.48
N THR A 359 5.74 12.35 -25.69
CA THR A 359 6.54 12.79 -26.85
C THR A 359 7.97 12.26 -26.81
N ARG A 360 8.57 12.09 -25.63
CA ARG A 360 9.90 11.47 -25.43
C ARG A 360 9.84 9.98 -25.76
N LEU A 361 8.99 9.22 -25.05
CA LEU A 361 8.81 7.78 -25.26
C LEU A 361 8.54 7.40 -26.73
N ALA A 362 7.72 8.19 -27.44
CA ALA A 362 7.39 7.94 -28.83
C ALA A 362 8.59 8.03 -29.79
N LYS A 363 9.64 8.80 -29.47
CA LYS A 363 10.86 8.90 -30.29
C LYS A 363 11.66 7.59 -30.29
N ASP A 364 11.64 6.89 -29.16
CA ASP A 364 12.36 5.63 -28.95
C ASP A 364 11.51 4.40 -29.28
N GLY A 365 10.32 4.61 -29.87
CA GLY A 365 9.40 3.53 -30.24
C GLY A 365 8.70 2.86 -29.05
N ILE A 366 8.71 3.51 -27.88
CA ILE A 366 7.99 3.06 -26.69
C ILE A 366 6.55 3.59 -26.79
N THR A 367 5.57 2.69 -26.90
CA THR A 367 4.18 3.05 -27.21
C THR A 367 3.18 2.14 -26.48
N LYS A 368 1.91 2.54 -26.44
CA LYS A 368 0.78 1.71 -25.98
C LYS A 368 0.67 0.30 -26.60
N ASN A 369 1.37 0.02 -27.71
CA ASN A 369 1.34 -1.27 -28.40
C ASN A 369 2.43 -2.25 -27.91
N ASN A 370 3.43 -1.77 -27.16
CA ASN A 370 4.54 -2.54 -26.60
C ASN A 370 4.81 -2.22 -25.11
N SER A 371 3.95 -1.44 -24.48
CA SER A 371 4.10 -1.00 -23.09
C SER A 371 2.79 -1.22 -22.32
N LEU A 372 2.92 -1.67 -21.07
CA LEU A 372 1.86 -1.59 -20.07
C LEU A 372 2.09 -0.30 -19.28
N PHE A 373 1.09 0.58 -19.27
CA PHE A 373 1.02 1.73 -18.39
C PHE A 373 -0.08 1.50 -17.35
N VAL A 374 0.28 1.72 -16.09
CA VAL A 374 -0.58 1.75 -14.92
C VAL A 374 -0.44 3.12 -14.30
N PHE A 375 -1.56 3.80 -14.10
CA PHE A 375 -1.66 5.09 -13.42
C PHE A 375 -2.70 4.97 -12.32
N THR A 376 -2.41 5.41 -11.10
CA THR A 376 -3.35 5.38 -9.97
C THR A 376 -3.00 6.50 -8.99
N ALA A 377 -3.96 6.92 -8.16
CA ALA A 377 -3.67 7.60 -6.90
C ALA A 377 -3.52 6.57 -5.78
N ASP A 378 -2.97 6.97 -4.64
CA ASP A 378 -2.86 6.21 -3.38
C ASP A 378 -4.09 6.46 -2.51
N GLU A 379 -4.41 7.72 -2.27
CA GLU A 379 -5.64 8.16 -1.65
C GLU A 379 -6.29 9.30 -2.47
N GLY A 380 -7.42 9.78 -1.97
CA GLY A 380 -7.81 11.17 -2.17
C GLY A 380 -7.96 11.85 -0.81
N ASP A 381 -8.26 13.14 -0.85
CA ASP A 381 -8.35 13.99 0.32
C ASP A 381 -9.68 14.76 0.40
N HIS A 382 -10.04 15.13 1.62
CA HIS A 382 -11.09 16.08 1.88
C HIS A 382 -10.56 17.51 2.03
N PHE A 383 -10.99 18.42 1.15
CA PHE A 383 -10.64 19.84 1.24
C PHE A 383 -11.37 20.56 2.39
N VAL A 384 -10.61 21.11 3.33
CA VAL A 384 -11.11 21.89 4.48
C VAL A 384 -10.96 23.39 4.24
N GLY A 385 -12.06 24.07 3.94
CA GLY A 385 -12.07 25.51 3.72
C GLY A 385 -13.44 26.17 3.74
N SER A 386 -13.45 27.50 3.70
CA SER A 386 -14.68 28.30 3.56
C SER A 386 -15.36 28.06 2.19
N SER A 387 -16.64 28.43 2.03
CA SER A 387 -17.26 28.40 0.70
C SER A 387 -16.49 29.25 -0.34
N PRO A 388 -16.38 28.80 -1.60
CA PRO A 388 -15.61 29.47 -2.63
C PRO A 388 -16.24 30.81 -3.05
N SER A 389 -15.37 31.77 -3.41
CA SER A 389 -15.74 33.11 -3.87
C SER A 389 -15.02 33.47 -5.19
N PRO A 390 -15.72 34.07 -6.18
CA PRO A 390 -17.16 34.26 -6.23
C PRO A 390 -17.87 32.90 -6.34
N ALA A 391 -19.15 32.82 -5.94
CA ALA A 391 -19.89 31.55 -5.88
C ALA A 391 -20.04 30.84 -7.25
N ASN A 392 -19.83 31.55 -8.36
CA ASN A 392 -19.81 31.03 -9.72
C ASN A 392 -18.39 30.80 -10.28
N CYS A 393 -17.37 30.75 -9.42
CA CYS A 393 -16.02 30.39 -9.83
C CYS A 393 -15.96 28.96 -10.37
N ASN A 394 -15.02 28.71 -11.27
CA ASN A 394 -14.84 27.41 -11.94
C ASN A 394 -13.36 27.03 -12.14
N GLY A 395 -12.43 27.80 -11.58
CA GLY A 395 -10.97 27.62 -11.73
C GLY A 395 -10.42 27.99 -13.11
N VAL A 396 -11.14 27.68 -14.18
CA VAL A 396 -10.68 27.81 -15.58
C VAL A 396 -10.82 29.22 -16.14
N THR A 397 -12.00 29.83 -16.03
CA THR A 397 -12.29 31.18 -16.55
C THR A 397 -12.54 32.20 -15.44
N VAL A 398 -12.95 31.73 -14.28
CA VAL A 398 -13.17 32.53 -13.06
C VAL A 398 -12.45 31.81 -11.92
N PRO A 399 -11.26 32.29 -11.50
CA PRO A 399 -10.52 31.69 -10.39
C PRO A 399 -11.36 31.67 -9.11
N CYS A 400 -11.23 30.60 -8.33
CA CYS A 400 -11.81 30.52 -7.01
C CYS A 400 -10.89 31.18 -5.98
N SER A 401 -11.49 31.67 -4.90
CA SER A 401 -10.79 32.21 -3.73
C SER A 401 -11.53 31.80 -2.45
N TYR A 402 -10.79 31.67 -1.36
CA TYR A 402 -11.27 31.10 -0.10
C TYR A 402 -10.88 32.06 1.04
N SER A 403 -11.84 32.43 1.90
CA SER A 403 -11.62 33.39 2.99
C SER A 403 -10.92 32.78 4.21
N LYS A 404 -11.03 31.46 4.34
CA LYS A 404 -10.33 30.60 5.28
C LYS A 404 -10.01 29.28 4.57
N VAL A 405 -8.83 28.75 4.83
CA VAL A 405 -8.33 27.46 4.33
C VAL A 405 -7.55 26.82 5.48
N GLY A 406 -7.73 25.53 5.71
CA GLY A 406 -7.03 24.78 6.75
C GLY A 406 -7.90 23.78 7.52
N GLU A 407 -7.31 22.65 7.89
CA GLU A 407 -7.88 21.61 8.74
C GLU A 407 -8.42 22.15 10.08
N VAL A 408 -9.43 21.48 10.65
CA VAL A 408 -9.97 21.76 12.00
C VAL A 408 -9.15 20.99 13.03
N ASN A 409 -7.94 21.48 13.25
CA ASN A 409 -6.95 20.89 14.14
C ASN A 409 -7.44 20.90 15.60
N THR A 410 -7.51 19.72 16.22
CA THR A 410 -8.31 19.49 17.44
C THR A 410 -7.57 18.64 18.50
N ASN A 411 -7.41 19.22 19.69
CA ASN A 411 -6.76 18.59 20.84
C ASN A 411 -7.68 17.58 21.53
N MET A 412 -7.66 16.33 21.07
CA MET A 412 -8.42 15.21 21.63
C MET A 412 -8.19 15.02 23.13
N ALA A 413 -6.94 15.15 23.61
CA ALA A 413 -6.61 15.03 25.02
C ALA A 413 -7.26 16.15 25.88
N GLY A 414 -7.32 17.36 25.34
CA GLY A 414 -7.97 18.50 25.99
C GLY A 414 -9.49 18.37 26.05
N LEU A 415 -10.14 17.89 24.98
CA LEU A 415 -11.58 17.63 24.95
C LEU A 415 -11.97 16.46 25.87
N LEU A 416 -11.21 15.35 25.86
CA LEU A 416 -11.44 14.22 26.78
C LEU A 416 -11.40 14.66 28.26
N ALA A 417 -10.42 15.48 28.62
CA ALA A 417 -10.28 15.97 29.99
C ALA A 417 -11.37 16.99 30.38
N THR A 418 -11.80 17.87 29.47
CA THR A 418 -12.76 18.95 29.79
C THR A 418 -14.22 18.55 29.63
N GLU A 419 -14.58 17.78 28.59
CA GLU A 419 -15.96 17.35 28.33
C GLU A 419 -16.32 16.06 29.09
N GLN A 420 -15.38 15.12 29.20
CA GLN A 420 -15.63 13.76 29.71
C GLN A 420 -14.91 13.45 31.03
N GLY A 421 -14.04 14.33 31.52
CA GLY A 421 -13.25 14.11 32.73
C GLY A 421 -12.17 13.01 32.61
N VAL A 422 -11.84 12.59 31.38
CA VAL A 422 -10.88 11.51 31.13
C VAL A 422 -9.47 12.08 31.03
N THR A 423 -8.63 11.72 32.02
CA THR A 423 -7.21 12.13 32.12
C THR A 423 -6.24 10.94 32.04
N THR A 424 -6.73 9.77 31.64
CA THR A 424 -5.92 8.56 31.39
C THR A 424 -4.74 8.88 30.47
N PRO A 425 -3.49 8.51 30.83
CA PRO A 425 -2.33 8.71 29.95
C PRO A 425 -2.43 7.92 28.65
N PHE A 426 -2.28 8.60 27.51
CA PHE A 426 -2.27 8.01 26.18
C PHE A 426 -1.34 8.79 25.24
N LYS A 427 -1.06 8.19 24.08
CA LYS A 427 -0.50 8.84 22.90
C LYS A 427 -1.37 8.51 21.69
N VAL A 428 -1.20 9.28 20.62
CA VAL A 428 -1.82 9.00 19.31
C VAL A 428 -0.75 9.02 18.23
N HIS A 429 -0.98 8.29 17.15
CA HIS A 429 -0.62 8.81 15.84
C HIS A 429 -1.64 9.92 15.54
N SER A 430 -1.20 11.17 15.42
CA SER A 430 -2.10 12.31 15.17
C SER A 430 -2.55 12.23 13.72
N ASP A 431 -3.87 12.27 13.50
CA ASP A 431 -4.47 12.04 12.19
C ASP A 431 -5.93 12.51 12.16
N SER A 432 -6.58 12.51 10.99
CA SER A 432 -8.05 12.54 10.91
C SER A 432 -8.64 11.26 11.51
N ALA A 433 -7.98 10.11 11.28
CA ALA A 433 -8.34 8.82 11.84
C ALA A 433 -7.34 8.34 12.93
N PRO A 434 -7.21 9.04 14.08
CA PRO A 434 -6.10 8.80 15.00
C PRO A 434 -6.13 7.40 15.63
N ASN A 435 -4.99 6.72 15.55
CA ASN A 435 -4.78 5.46 16.27
C ASN A 435 -4.38 5.77 17.71
N VAL A 436 -5.18 5.31 18.68
CA VAL A 436 -5.03 5.62 20.10
C VAL A 436 -4.22 4.55 20.81
N TYR A 437 -3.20 4.95 21.55
CA TYR A 437 -2.34 4.08 22.34
C TYR A 437 -2.41 4.48 23.82
N ILE A 438 -3.29 3.81 24.58
CA ILE A 438 -3.37 3.98 26.04
C ILE A 438 -2.13 3.37 26.70
N GLN A 439 -1.52 4.07 27.65
CA GLN A 439 -0.33 3.60 28.35
C GLN A 439 -0.61 2.30 29.13
N GLY A 440 0.30 1.34 29.04
CA GLY A 440 0.16 0.01 29.67
C GLY A 440 -0.42 -1.08 28.76
N GLN A 441 -0.73 -0.76 27.49
CA GLN A 441 -1.34 -1.68 26.52
C GLN A 441 -2.54 -2.47 27.11
N PRO A 442 -3.58 -1.77 27.60
CA PRO A 442 -4.74 -2.44 28.20
C PRO A 442 -5.44 -3.32 27.17
N ALA A 443 -5.90 -4.49 27.60
CA ALA A 443 -6.76 -5.34 26.77
C ALA A 443 -8.05 -4.60 26.42
N ARG A 444 -8.65 -4.89 25.25
CA ARG A 444 -9.89 -4.22 24.77
C ARG A 444 -11.05 -4.26 25.78
N THR A 445 -11.12 -5.28 26.64
CA THR A 445 -12.14 -5.41 27.69
C THR A 445 -11.78 -4.74 29.02
N ASP A 446 -10.62 -4.09 29.12
CA ASP A 446 -10.20 -3.39 30.35
C ASP A 446 -11.10 -2.18 30.63
N PRO A 447 -11.58 -1.96 31.87
CA PRO A 447 -12.44 -0.84 32.21
C PRO A 447 -11.88 0.54 31.79
N THR A 448 -10.57 0.70 31.74
CA THR A 448 -9.87 1.92 31.32
C THR A 448 -10.06 2.16 29.82
N ALA A 449 -9.78 1.16 28.99
CA ALA A 449 -9.99 1.21 27.54
C ALA A 449 -11.47 1.48 27.23
N ARG A 450 -12.36 0.67 27.82
CA ARG A 450 -13.82 0.79 27.68
C ARG A 450 -14.37 2.15 28.06
N ASN A 451 -13.85 2.76 29.12
CA ASN A 451 -14.25 4.12 29.50
C ASN A 451 -13.72 5.17 28.53
N PHE A 452 -12.50 4.99 28.02
CA PHE A 452 -11.89 5.90 27.05
C PHE A 452 -12.64 5.88 25.72
N GLU A 453 -12.93 4.71 25.15
CA GLU A 453 -13.68 4.56 23.89
C GLU A 453 -15.07 5.21 23.96
N ARG A 454 -15.81 4.97 25.05
CA ARG A 454 -17.10 5.63 25.32
C ARG A 454 -17.00 7.14 25.44
N ALA A 455 -15.90 7.66 25.99
CA ALA A 455 -15.66 9.10 26.11
C ALA A 455 -15.29 9.71 24.76
N SER A 456 -14.39 9.07 24.01
CA SER A 456 -14.02 9.47 22.65
C SER A 456 -15.23 9.55 21.73
N GLY A 457 -16.09 8.52 21.73
CA GLY A 457 -17.33 8.50 20.93
C GLY A 457 -18.41 9.52 21.33
N LYS A 458 -18.20 10.33 22.37
CA LYS A 458 -19.06 11.44 22.81
C LYS A 458 -18.49 12.82 22.53
N LEU A 459 -17.23 12.93 22.11
CA LEU A 459 -16.55 14.22 21.96
C LEU A 459 -17.26 15.13 20.97
N THR A 460 -17.34 16.41 21.33
CA THR A 460 -17.88 17.46 20.47
C THR A 460 -16.87 18.57 20.22
N ALA A 461 -17.07 19.30 19.13
CA ALA A 461 -16.33 20.53 18.83
C ALA A 461 -17.24 21.53 18.14
N ALA A 462 -17.01 22.82 18.36
CA ALA A 462 -17.57 23.88 17.55
C ALA A 462 -16.73 24.03 16.27
N ASN A 463 -17.29 23.62 15.13
CA ASN A 463 -16.60 23.71 13.85
C ASN A 463 -16.40 25.20 13.45
N PRO A 464 -15.16 25.67 13.21
CA PRO A 464 -14.84 27.08 12.98
C PRO A 464 -15.24 27.60 11.57
N TYR A 465 -15.72 26.73 10.69
CA TYR A 465 -16.30 27.07 9.39
C TYR A 465 -17.82 27.21 9.48
N THR A 466 -18.50 26.27 10.15
CA THR A 466 -19.98 26.24 10.22
C THR A 466 -20.56 26.94 11.46
N ASN A 467 -19.75 27.21 12.48
CA ASN A 467 -20.11 27.67 13.82
C ASN A 467 -21.14 26.77 14.54
N LYS A 468 -21.24 25.49 14.16
CA LYS A 468 -22.10 24.50 14.82
C LYS A 468 -21.27 23.62 15.74
N THR A 469 -21.79 23.33 16.93
CA THR A 469 -21.26 22.24 17.75
C THR A 469 -21.71 20.92 17.13
N GLU A 470 -20.76 20.04 16.85
CA GLU A 470 -21.02 18.73 16.28
C GLU A 470 -20.22 17.63 16.97
N LYS A 471 -20.70 16.38 16.84
CA LYS A 471 -19.91 15.20 17.19
C LYS A 471 -18.74 15.07 16.21
N ILE A 472 -17.55 14.81 16.74
CA ILE A 472 -16.32 14.59 15.97
C ILE A 472 -16.31 13.17 15.41
N THR A 473 -16.56 12.16 16.26
CA THR A 473 -16.43 10.74 15.89
C THR A 473 -17.54 10.26 14.97
N ASN A 474 -17.21 10.00 13.70
CA ASN A 474 -18.03 9.18 12.82
C ASN A 474 -17.97 7.71 13.29
N TYR A 475 -16.80 7.07 13.16
CA TYR A 475 -16.61 5.65 13.44
C TYR A 475 -15.51 5.37 14.48
N MET A 476 -15.50 4.16 15.03
CA MET A 476 -14.40 3.62 15.84
C MET A 476 -14.26 2.12 15.60
N ALA A 477 -13.04 1.61 15.66
CA ALA A 477 -12.69 0.20 15.53
C ALA A 477 -11.71 -0.19 16.64
N ASP A 478 -12.07 -1.15 17.50
CA ASP A 478 -11.12 -1.79 18.42
C ASP A 478 -10.35 -2.94 17.72
N PRO A 479 -9.45 -3.68 18.39
CA PRO A 479 -8.67 -4.76 17.77
C PRO A 479 -9.49 -5.91 17.15
N VAL A 480 -10.80 -6.04 17.40
CA VAL A 480 -11.65 -7.00 16.68
C VAL A 480 -12.02 -6.47 15.30
N GLU A 481 -12.50 -5.23 15.21
CA GLU A 481 -12.87 -4.62 13.94
C GLU A 481 -11.63 -4.28 13.10
N MET A 482 -10.56 -3.79 13.74
CA MET A 482 -9.28 -3.56 13.07
C MET A 482 -8.71 -4.84 12.44
N ASN A 483 -8.92 -6.02 13.04
CA ASN A 483 -8.55 -7.29 12.44
C ASN A 483 -9.40 -7.63 11.21
N LEU A 484 -10.68 -7.25 11.22
CA LEU A 484 -11.57 -7.43 10.06
C LEU A 484 -11.16 -6.51 8.90
N LEU A 485 -10.83 -5.25 9.22
CA LEU A 485 -10.36 -4.24 8.26
C LEU A 485 -8.88 -4.39 7.84
N HIS A 486 -8.23 -5.52 8.17
CA HIS A 486 -6.82 -5.81 7.87
C HIS A 486 -5.78 -4.82 8.43
N MET A 487 -6.10 -4.12 9.52
CA MET A 487 -5.26 -3.06 10.11
C MET A 487 -4.26 -3.57 11.17
N LEU A 488 -4.22 -4.89 11.42
CA LEU A 488 -3.39 -5.51 12.47
C LEU A 488 -2.36 -6.46 11.88
N THR A 489 -1.09 -6.20 12.12
CA THR A 489 0.00 -7.07 11.67
C THR A 489 0.27 -8.19 12.68
N VAL A 490 1.16 -9.13 12.34
CA VAL A 490 1.62 -10.20 13.25
C VAL A 490 2.26 -9.68 14.54
N ASP A 491 2.68 -8.42 14.56
CA ASP A 491 3.39 -7.82 15.67
C ASP A 491 2.41 -7.11 16.63
N PRO A 492 2.11 -7.70 17.80
CA PRO A 492 1.17 -7.12 18.75
C PRO A 492 1.67 -5.80 19.35
N ALA A 493 2.96 -5.45 19.23
CA ALA A 493 3.44 -4.15 19.68
C ALA A 493 2.88 -3.01 18.82
N ARG A 494 2.63 -3.22 17.52
CA ARG A 494 2.10 -2.20 16.58
C ARG A 494 0.59 -1.96 16.73
N THR A 495 -0.12 -2.90 17.35
CA THR A 495 -1.59 -2.84 17.54
C THR A 495 -1.96 -1.68 18.48
N PRO A 496 -2.71 -0.65 18.02
CA PRO A 496 -3.24 0.39 18.89
C PRO A 496 -4.34 -0.16 19.82
N THR A 497 -4.72 0.61 20.84
CA THR A 497 -5.86 0.29 21.71
C THR A 497 -7.18 0.32 20.93
N PHE A 498 -7.35 1.30 20.05
CA PHE A 498 -8.42 1.39 19.05
C PHE A 498 -8.07 2.48 18.03
N THR A 499 -8.74 2.50 16.89
CA THR A 499 -8.73 3.60 15.93
C THR A 499 -10.06 4.35 15.98
N LEU A 500 -10.00 5.68 15.97
CA LEU A 500 -11.15 6.55 15.83
C LEU A 500 -11.12 7.14 14.43
N PHE A 501 -12.25 7.18 13.74
CA PHE A 501 -12.42 7.90 12.48
C PHE A 501 -13.26 9.13 12.74
N ALA A 502 -12.70 10.31 12.48
CA ALA A 502 -13.35 11.59 12.75
C ALA A 502 -14.34 11.95 11.64
N LYS A 503 -14.64 13.24 11.56
CA LYS A 503 -15.27 13.83 10.39
C LYS A 503 -14.18 14.45 9.53
N PRO A 504 -14.31 14.43 8.19
CA PRO A 504 -13.23 14.84 7.30
C PRO A 504 -12.64 16.25 7.56
N ASP A 505 -13.42 17.22 8.03
CA ASP A 505 -12.91 18.54 8.48
C ASP A 505 -11.79 18.47 9.54
N TYR A 506 -11.74 17.42 10.36
CA TYR A 506 -11.02 17.37 11.63
C TYR A 506 -9.72 16.57 11.56
N TYR A 507 -8.64 17.17 12.06
CA TYR A 507 -7.38 16.49 12.37
C TYR A 507 -7.17 16.45 13.89
N LEU A 508 -6.89 15.27 14.45
CA LEU A 508 -6.92 15.02 15.89
C LEU A 508 -5.54 14.71 16.46
N TYR A 509 -5.15 15.43 17.52
CA TYR A 509 -3.86 15.25 18.21
C TYR A 509 -4.01 15.18 19.74
N ALA A 510 -2.97 14.69 20.42
CA ALA A 510 -2.90 14.62 21.88
C ALA A 510 -1.97 15.70 22.47
N GLY A 511 -2.54 16.86 22.82
CA GLY A 511 -1.84 17.98 23.45
C GLY A 511 -1.97 18.00 24.98
N ALA A 512 -2.09 19.20 25.55
CA ALA A 512 -2.34 19.37 26.98
C ALA A 512 -3.74 18.84 27.38
N PRO A 513 -3.92 18.19 28.54
CA PRO A 513 -5.21 17.63 28.98
C PRO A 513 -6.11 18.71 29.60
N ASN A 514 -6.32 19.81 28.87
CA ASN A 514 -7.29 20.86 29.17
C ASN A 514 -7.48 21.76 27.93
N CYS A 515 -8.53 22.59 27.95
CA CYS A 515 -8.81 23.60 26.92
C CYS A 515 -8.60 25.04 27.43
N SER A 516 -7.53 25.28 28.21
CA SER A 516 -7.15 26.65 28.61
C SER A 516 -6.60 27.46 27.43
N ALA A 517 -5.91 26.77 26.51
CA ALA A 517 -5.80 27.21 25.12
C ALA A 517 -6.95 26.58 24.32
N PRO A 518 -7.42 27.19 23.22
CA PRO A 518 -8.48 26.61 22.39
C PRO A 518 -8.14 25.17 21.97
N CYS A 519 -9.02 24.22 22.27
CA CYS A 519 -8.88 22.83 21.84
C CYS A 519 -9.23 22.61 20.36
N VAL A 520 -9.72 23.63 19.67
CA VAL A 520 -10.12 23.58 18.26
C VAL A 520 -9.62 24.86 17.60
N THR A 521 -8.82 24.72 16.55
CA THR A 521 -8.24 25.82 15.79
C THR A 521 -8.19 25.46 14.31
N ILE A 522 -8.22 26.46 13.42
CA ILE A 522 -7.87 26.24 12.01
C ILE A 522 -6.35 26.26 11.90
N ASN A 523 -5.76 25.25 11.27
CA ASN A 523 -4.35 25.26 10.89
C ASN A 523 -4.24 25.50 9.38
N SER A 524 -3.81 26.69 8.96
CA SER A 524 -3.72 27.06 7.54
C SER A 524 -2.47 26.54 6.81
N GLY A 525 -1.71 25.63 7.44
CA GLY A 525 -0.60 24.92 6.81
C GLY A 525 -1.04 23.68 6.02
N PHE A 526 -2.13 23.03 6.44
CA PHE A 526 -2.65 21.80 5.84
C PHE A 526 -4.16 21.97 5.67
N ALA A 527 -4.72 21.67 4.50
CA ALA A 527 -6.14 21.84 4.22
C ALA A 527 -6.76 20.69 3.41
N TRP A 528 -6.03 19.60 3.28
CA TRP A 528 -6.44 18.39 2.59
C TRP A 528 -6.20 17.27 3.60
N ASN A 529 -7.29 16.59 3.96
CA ASN A 529 -7.35 15.64 5.05
C ASN A 529 -7.71 14.25 4.51
N HIS A 530 -6.87 13.26 4.81
CA HIS A 530 -7.11 11.85 4.48
C HIS A 530 -7.05 10.97 5.75
N GLY A 531 -6.96 9.64 5.59
CA GLY A 531 -7.07 8.64 6.66
C GLY A 531 -8.50 8.22 7.01
N ASP A 532 -9.45 9.15 6.99
CA ASP A 532 -10.84 8.92 7.41
C ASP A 532 -11.69 8.08 6.43
N VAL A 533 -12.87 7.62 6.89
CA VAL A 533 -13.83 6.90 6.03
C VAL A 533 -14.82 7.86 5.38
N SER A 534 -14.52 8.29 4.16
CA SER A 534 -15.34 9.19 3.34
C SER A 534 -15.12 8.94 1.84
N PRO A 535 -16.12 9.08 0.95
CA PRO A 535 -15.97 8.77 -0.47
C PRO A 535 -14.94 9.62 -1.23
N ASP A 536 -14.70 10.86 -0.80
CA ASP A 536 -13.63 11.73 -1.31
C ASP A 536 -12.24 11.24 -0.93
N ILE A 537 -12.11 10.56 0.22
CA ILE A 537 -10.84 9.99 0.68
C ILE A 537 -10.59 8.59 0.10
N ASN A 538 -11.59 7.70 0.19
CA ASN A 538 -11.37 6.27 -0.08
C ASN A 538 -11.73 5.84 -1.51
N THR A 539 -12.22 6.74 -2.39
CA THR A 539 -12.59 6.39 -3.78
C THR A 539 -11.60 6.99 -4.78
N THR A 540 -10.59 6.20 -5.13
CA THR A 540 -9.55 6.53 -6.09
C THR A 540 -9.93 6.09 -7.52
N TRP A 541 -8.95 6.06 -8.40
CA TRP A 541 -9.11 5.68 -9.81
C TRP A 541 -7.92 4.85 -10.28
N LEU A 542 -8.14 4.02 -11.30
CA LEU A 542 -7.10 3.16 -11.90
C LEU A 542 -7.12 3.26 -13.43
N GLY A 543 -6.08 3.83 -14.00
CA GLY A 543 -5.83 3.90 -15.44
C GLY A 543 -4.93 2.78 -15.94
N LEU A 544 -5.46 1.92 -16.82
CA LEU A 544 -4.71 0.83 -17.46
C LEU A 544 -4.68 1.03 -18.98
N VAL A 545 -3.48 1.03 -19.57
CA VAL A 545 -3.27 1.12 -21.02
C VAL A 545 -2.20 0.12 -21.46
N GLY A 546 -2.50 -0.73 -22.45
CA GLY A 546 -1.48 -1.58 -23.06
C GLY A 546 -2.04 -2.76 -23.85
N PRO A 547 -1.16 -3.64 -24.36
CA PRO A 547 -1.55 -4.95 -24.87
C PRO A 547 -2.37 -5.71 -23.84
N GLY A 548 -3.37 -6.48 -24.28
CA GLY A 548 -4.27 -7.20 -23.39
C GLY A 548 -5.35 -6.38 -22.67
N VAL A 549 -5.15 -5.08 -22.42
CA VAL A 549 -6.18 -4.22 -21.78
C VAL A 549 -7.31 -3.90 -22.77
N ARG A 550 -8.57 -3.88 -22.32
CA ARG A 550 -9.74 -3.44 -23.11
C ARG A 550 -9.72 -1.91 -23.24
N HIS A 551 -10.25 -1.42 -24.36
CA HIS A 551 -10.51 0.01 -24.54
C HIS A 551 -11.97 0.27 -24.13
N GLN A 552 -12.18 0.83 -22.94
CA GLN A 552 -13.52 1.11 -22.37
C GLN A 552 -13.75 2.60 -22.10
N GLY A 553 -12.71 3.44 -22.15
CA GLY A 553 -12.82 4.83 -21.69
C GLY A 553 -12.94 4.88 -20.17
N VAL A 554 -13.83 5.73 -19.64
CA VAL A 554 -14.14 5.77 -18.20
C VAL A 554 -15.19 4.71 -17.88
N ASN A 555 -14.94 3.89 -16.87
CA ASN A 555 -15.81 2.81 -16.43
C ASN A 555 -15.95 2.82 -14.90
N GLY A 556 -17.10 3.28 -14.42
CA GLY A 556 -17.46 3.24 -12.99
C GLY A 556 -18.20 1.97 -12.54
N SER A 557 -18.46 0.99 -13.42
CA SER A 557 -19.27 -0.19 -13.06
C SER A 557 -18.46 -1.34 -12.46
N VAL A 558 -17.13 -1.29 -12.55
CA VAL A 558 -16.24 -2.28 -11.92
C VAL A 558 -15.84 -1.72 -10.56
N TRP A 559 -16.18 -2.42 -9.49
CA TRP A 559 -15.65 -2.16 -8.16
C TRP A 559 -14.31 -2.90 -8.03
N ALA A 560 -13.28 -2.17 -7.64
CA ALA A 560 -11.92 -2.64 -7.38
C ALA A 560 -11.36 -1.94 -6.14
N ASP A 561 -10.31 -2.51 -5.55
CA ASP A 561 -9.46 -1.84 -4.56
C ASP A 561 -7.99 -2.04 -4.91
N HIS A 562 -7.11 -1.37 -4.17
CA HIS A 562 -5.68 -1.30 -4.43
C HIS A 562 -5.01 -2.68 -4.53
N THR A 563 -5.51 -3.68 -3.80
CA THR A 563 -4.98 -5.03 -3.88
C THR A 563 -5.12 -5.67 -5.27
N ASP A 564 -6.09 -5.26 -6.08
CA ASP A 564 -6.38 -5.83 -7.41
C ASP A 564 -5.37 -5.39 -8.49
N ILE A 565 -4.58 -4.34 -8.25
CA ILE A 565 -3.66 -3.76 -9.24
C ILE A 565 -2.53 -4.75 -9.57
N ARG A 566 -1.81 -5.22 -8.56
CA ARG A 566 -0.67 -6.14 -8.71
C ARG A 566 -1.01 -7.45 -9.44
N PRO A 567 -2.01 -8.26 -9.04
CA PRO A 567 -2.35 -9.49 -9.76
C PRO A 567 -2.80 -9.21 -11.21
N THR A 568 -3.52 -8.11 -11.45
CA THR A 568 -3.90 -7.69 -12.81
C THR A 568 -2.68 -7.40 -13.70
N MET A 569 -1.63 -6.80 -13.13
CA MET A 569 -0.35 -6.64 -13.83
C MET A 569 0.35 -7.98 -14.08
N MET A 570 0.44 -8.85 -13.08
CA MET A 570 1.12 -10.15 -13.20
C MET A 570 0.49 -11.03 -14.29
N GLU A 571 -0.84 -11.08 -14.37
CA GLU A 571 -1.58 -11.78 -15.42
C GLU A 571 -1.24 -11.23 -16.81
N LEU A 572 -1.30 -9.90 -16.99
CA LEU A 572 -0.98 -9.24 -18.26
C LEU A 572 0.47 -9.49 -18.71
N LEU A 573 1.39 -9.56 -17.77
CA LEU A 573 2.81 -9.78 -18.00
C LEU A 573 3.18 -11.26 -18.11
N GLY A 574 2.27 -12.15 -17.70
CA GLY A 574 2.50 -13.59 -17.59
C GLY A 574 3.60 -13.94 -16.60
N LEU A 575 3.67 -13.15 -15.51
CA LEU A 575 4.55 -13.33 -14.36
C LEU A 575 3.73 -13.81 -13.16
N LYS A 576 4.40 -14.07 -12.04
CA LYS A 576 3.77 -14.43 -10.77
C LYS A 576 4.66 -14.00 -9.60
N ASP A 577 4.05 -13.47 -8.55
CA ASP A 577 4.67 -13.29 -7.24
C ASP A 577 4.84 -14.60 -6.45
N ASP A 578 5.84 -14.63 -5.58
CA ASP A 578 6.18 -15.77 -4.72
C ASP A 578 5.26 -15.95 -3.51
N TYR A 579 4.22 -15.12 -3.43
CA TYR A 579 3.19 -15.09 -2.39
C TYR A 579 1.80 -14.99 -3.02
N ARG A 580 0.77 -15.22 -2.21
CA ARG A 580 -0.63 -15.03 -2.60
C ARG A 580 -1.04 -13.58 -2.44
N HIS A 581 -1.77 -13.01 -3.38
CA HIS A 581 -2.43 -11.71 -3.23
C HIS A 581 -3.67 -11.82 -2.31
N ASP A 582 -4.20 -10.68 -1.91
CA ASP A 582 -5.58 -10.51 -1.39
C ASP A 582 -6.49 -9.81 -2.42
N GLY A 583 -5.87 -9.33 -3.50
CA GLY A 583 -6.52 -8.87 -4.71
C GLY A 583 -7.01 -9.98 -5.64
N ARG A 584 -7.66 -9.55 -6.71
CA ARG A 584 -8.07 -10.38 -7.85
C ARG A 584 -7.54 -9.81 -9.17
N VAL A 585 -7.43 -10.64 -10.20
CA VAL A 585 -7.31 -10.13 -11.56
C VAL A 585 -8.63 -9.43 -11.97
N LEU A 586 -8.52 -8.19 -12.46
CA LEU A 586 -9.65 -7.40 -12.98
C LEU A 586 -10.07 -7.88 -14.37
N LEU A 587 -10.56 -9.12 -14.46
CA LEU A 587 -10.92 -9.76 -15.73
C LEU A 587 -11.81 -8.85 -16.60
N GLU A 588 -12.77 -8.14 -16.01
CA GLU A 588 -13.68 -7.18 -16.65
C GLU A 588 -12.98 -6.19 -17.61
N VAL A 589 -11.75 -5.77 -17.32
CA VAL A 589 -10.97 -4.82 -18.14
C VAL A 589 -9.94 -5.51 -19.04
N LEU A 590 -9.81 -6.83 -19.01
CA LEU A 590 -8.85 -7.61 -19.81
C LEU A 590 -9.49 -8.32 -21.01
N LYS A 591 -8.81 -8.29 -22.17
CA LYS A 591 -9.17 -9.00 -23.40
C LYS A 591 -8.85 -10.49 -23.27
N ASP A 592 -9.73 -11.34 -23.79
CA ASP A 592 -9.53 -12.80 -23.74
C ASP A 592 -8.25 -13.28 -24.47
N SER A 593 -7.74 -12.48 -25.42
CA SER A 593 -6.47 -12.76 -26.09
C SER A 593 -5.25 -12.77 -25.16
N ALA A 594 -5.35 -12.11 -24.00
CA ALA A 594 -4.25 -11.98 -23.03
C ALA A 594 -4.38 -12.91 -21.81
N LEU A 595 -5.47 -13.67 -21.72
CA LEU A 595 -5.77 -14.53 -20.57
C LEU A 595 -5.43 -16.01 -20.87
N PRO A 596 -4.94 -16.78 -19.87
CA PRO A 596 -4.79 -18.22 -19.95
C PRO A 596 -6.08 -18.92 -20.36
N SER A 597 -5.94 -20.11 -20.96
CA SER A 597 -7.11 -20.87 -21.43
C SER A 597 -8.08 -21.20 -20.29
N VAL A 598 -7.58 -21.54 -19.09
CA VAL A 598 -8.41 -21.86 -17.91
C VAL A 598 -9.23 -20.65 -17.47
N VAL A 599 -8.60 -19.47 -17.36
CA VAL A 599 -9.28 -18.20 -17.03
C VAL A 599 -10.38 -17.89 -18.03
N ARG A 600 -10.10 -17.96 -19.35
CA ARG A 600 -11.11 -17.72 -20.39
C ARG A 600 -12.35 -18.61 -20.26
N HIS A 601 -12.16 -19.92 -20.09
CA HIS A 601 -13.28 -20.87 -20.04
C HIS A 601 -14.15 -20.70 -18.77
N ASN A 602 -13.58 -20.17 -17.68
CA ASN A 602 -14.27 -19.98 -16.40
C ASN A 602 -14.57 -18.51 -16.08
N ARG A 603 -14.33 -17.60 -17.03
CA ARG A 603 -14.29 -16.13 -16.85
C ARG A 603 -15.49 -15.57 -16.09
N ALA A 604 -16.71 -16.01 -16.42
CA ALA A 604 -17.92 -15.53 -15.74
C ALA A 604 -17.92 -15.88 -14.25
N LEU A 605 -17.54 -17.12 -13.89
CA LEU A 605 -17.47 -17.56 -12.50
C LEU A 605 -16.35 -16.86 -11.73
N LEU A 606 -15.17 -16.72 -12.35
CA LEU A 606 -14.02 -16.03 -11.73
C LEU A 606 -14.34 -14.55 -11.48
N THR A 607 -15.00 -13.87 -12.43
CA THR A 607 -15.51 -12.50 -12.23
C THR A 607 -16.52 -12.43 -11.08
N THR A 608 -17.51 -13.33 -11.00
CA THR A 608 -18.47 -13.31 -9.88
C THR A 608 -17.81 -13.61 -8.53
N LEU A 609 -16.84 -14.54 -8.49
CA LEU A 609 -16.04 -14.84 -7.29
C LEU A 609 -15.22 -13.63 -6.85
N GLY A 610 -14.55 -12.95 -7.78
CA GLY A 610 -13.83 -11.72 -7.50
C GLY A 610 -14.73 -10.60 -6.99
N GLN A 611 -15.90 -10.40 -7.61
CA GLN A 611 -16.84 -9.37 -7.21
C GLN A 611 -17.39 -9.59 -5.79
N ILE A 612 -17.71 -10.83 -5.40
CA ILE A 612 -18.15 -11.09 -4.01
C ILE A 612 -17.00 -11.02 -3.01
N LEU A 613 -15.79 -11.46 -3.36
CA LEU A 613 -14.58 -11.30 -2.54
C LEU A 613 -14.41 -9.83 -2.14
N LYS A 614 -14.39 -8.93 -3.13
CA LYS A 614 -14.23 -7.50 -2.89
C LYS A 614 -15.29 -6.89 -1.96
N GLN A 615 -16.52 -7.41 -1.99
CA GLN A 615 -17.58 -6.92 -1.11
C GLN A 615 -17.53 -7.48 0.32
N ILE A 616 -16.81 -8.59 0.57
CA ILE A 616 -16.65 -9.18 1.90
C ILE A 616 -15.28 -8.92 2.53
N ASP A 617 -14.25 -8.63 1.73
CA ASP A 617 -12.85 -8.67 2.16
C ASP A 617 -12.18 -7.30 2.19
N ALA A 618 -12.55 -6.38 1.29
CA ALA A 618 -11.96 -5.05 1.25
C ALA A 618 -12.44 -4.17 2.43
N PRO A 619 -11.57 -3.34 3.06
CA PRO A 619 -11.93 -2.53 4.21
C PRO A 619 -13.11 -1.58 4.00
N VAL A 620 -13.22 -0.97 2.80
CA VAL A 620 -14.38 -0.15 2.40
C VAL A 620 -15.38 -0.89 1.49
N GLY A 621 -15.27 -2.21 1.42
CA GLY A 621 -16.30 -3.08 0.84
C GLY A 621 -17.57 -3.11 1.70
N THR A 622 -18.66 -3.67 1.16
CA THR A 622 -19.96 -3.70 1.87
C THR A 622 -19.86 -4.28 3.28
N LEU A 623 -19.07 -5.35 3.51
CA LEU A 623 -18.95 -5.92 4.85
C LEU A 623 -18.22 -4.98 5.81
N GLY A 624 -17.04 -4.48 5.46
CA GLY A 624 -16.23 -3.60 6.31
C GLY A 624 -16.97 -2.34 6.75
N LEU A 625 -17.72 -1.68 5.85
CA LEU A 625 -18.54 -0.52 6.21
C LEU A 625 -19.70 -0.85 7.18
N ILE A 626 -20.24 -2.06 7.12
CA ILE A 626 -21.31 -2.53 8.00
C ILE A 626 -20.76 -2.93 9.38
N THR A 627 -19.61 -3.60 9.40
CA THR A 627 -18.97 -4.06 10.64
C THR A 627 -18.36 -2.88 11.40
N LEU A 628 -17.77 -1.91 10.71
CA LEU A 628 -17.29 -0.66 11.29
C LEU A 628 -18.44 0.14 11.94
N GLN A 629 -19.62 0.17 11.33
CA GLN A 629 -20.82 0.74 11.96
C GLN A 629 -21.24 -0.03 13.23
N ALA A 630 -21.17 -1.37 13.20
CA ALA A 630 -21.50 -2.20 14.35
C ALA A 630 -20.49 -2.04 15.50
N SER A 631 -19.19 -2.04 15.22
CA SER A 631 -18.14 -1.79 16.21
C SER A 631 -18.24 -0.38 16.78
N THR A 632 -18.55 0.62 15.95
CA THR A 632 -18.85 1.99 16.41
C THR A 632 -20.00 2.03 17.42
N LEU A 633 -21.06 1.25 17.22
CA LEU A 633 -22.15 1.11 18.20
C LEU A 633 -21.67 0.39 19.47
N ALA A 634 -20.88 -0.67 19.33
CA ALA A 634 -20.33 -1.44 20.43
C ALA A 634 -19.42 -0.59 21.34
N LEU A 635 -18.47 0.15 20.75
CA LEU A 635 -17.53 1.02 21.47
C LEU A 635 -18.23 2.20 22.17
N LYS A 636 -19.29 2.75 21.56
CA LYS A 636 -20.14 3.80 22.19
C LYS A 636 -21.08 3.25 23.28
N SER A 637 -21.25 1.93 23.39
CA SER A 637 -22.22 1.28 24.30
C SER A 637 -21.70 1.03 25.72
N GLY A 638 -22.64 0.72 26.61
CA GLY A 638 -22.36 0.26 27.97
C GLY A 638 -22.02 1.37 28.97
N ASN A 639 -21.52 0.96 30.13
CA ASN A 639 -21.07 1.81 31.23
C ASN A 639 -20.20 0.99 32.20
N SER A 640 -19.63 1.65 33.23
CA SER A 640 -18.74 1.01 34.21
C SER A 640 -19.32 -0.20 34.97
N GLY A 641 -20.64 -0.39 34.98
CA GLY A 641 -21.30 -1.57 35.58
C GLY A 641 -21.90 -2.55 34.57
N ASN A 642 -21.93 -2.25 33.27
CA ASN A 642 -22.51 -3.13 32.26
C ASN A 642 -22.00 -2.83 30.83
N ASP A 643 -21.19 -3.73 30.28
CA ASP A 643 -20.71 -3.74 28.89
C ASP A 643 -21.25 -4.92 28.06
N SER A 644 -22.42 -5.47 28.43
CA SER A 644 -23.02 -6.63 27.74
C SER A 644 -23.25 -6.40 26.24
N THR A 645 -23.65 -5.19 25.83
CA THR A 645 -23.86 -4.84 24.42
C THR A 645 -22.56 -4.88 23.62
N TYR A 646 -21.48 -4.30 24.16
CA TYR A 646 -20.15 -4.36 23.56
C TYR A 646 -19.68 -5.80 23.40
N THR A 647 -19.72 -6.59 24.48
CA THR A 647 -19.35 -8.01 24.44
C THR A 647 -20.20 -8.80 23.44
N GLN A 648 -21.50 -8.52 23.33
CA GLN A 648 -22.38 -9.20 22.38
C GLN A 648 -22.04 -8.88 20.92
N ILE A 649 -21.89 -7.60 20.57
CA ILE A 649 -21.62 -7.19 19.19
C ILE A 649 -20.23 -7.65 18.77
N GLU A 650 -19.21 -7.42 19.60
CA GLU A 650 -17.83 -7.76 19.23
C GLU A 650 -17.58 -9.27 19.17
N ASN A 651 -18.23 -10.07 20.02
CA ASN A 651 -18.18 -11.53 19.86
C ASN A 651 -18.86 -11.98 18.54
N ALA A 652 -19.88 -11.26 18.06
CA ALA A 652 -20.49 -11.54 16.76
C ALA A 652 -19.60 -11.08 15.60
N LEU A 653 -18.89 -9.96 15.73
CA LEU A 653 -17.88 -9.51 14.77
C LEU A 653 -16.71 -10.51 14.64
N GLN A 654 -16.22 -11.08 15.74
CA GLN A 654 -15.24 -12.18 15.70
C GLN A 654 -15.74 -13.41 14.92
N VAL A 655 -17.02 -13.78 15.08
CA VAL A 655 -17.63 -14.88 14.31
C VAL A 655 -17.77 -14.52 12.83
N ILE A 656 -18.18 -13.29 12.51
CA ILE A 656 -18.26 -12.79 11.13
C ILE A 656 -16.88 -12.79 10.48
N ASN A 657 -15.84 -12.33 11.17
CA ASN A 657 -14.47 -12.32 10.66
C ASN A 657 -14.00 -13.76 10.34
N ALA A 658 -14.15 -14.71 11.26
CA ALA A 658 -13.77 -16.10 11.00
C ALA A 658 -14.55 -16.74 9.82
N GLN A 659 -15.82 -16.36 9.63
CA GLN A 659 -16.61 -16.75 8.45
C GLN A 659 -16.05 -16.11 7.17
N ARG A 660 -15.82 -14.80 7.19
CA ARG A 660 -15.23 -14.01 6.10
C ARG A 660 -13.90 -14.61 5.67
N ASP A 661 -12.96 -14.78 6.59
CA ASP A 661 -11.61 -15.31 6.32
C ASP A 661 -11.70 -16.68 5.64
N THR A 662 -12.59 -17.56 6.11
CA THR A 662 -12.80 -18.89 5.51
C THR A 662 -13.29 -18.80 4.06
N ILE A 663 -14.21 -17.86 3.77
CA ILE A 663 -14.79 -17.66 2.44
C ILE A 663 -13.77 -16.99 1.50
N ALA A 664 -13.15 -15.89 1.94
CA ALA A 664 -12.16 -15.13 1.19
C ALA A 664 -10.95 -15.99 0.81
N ASN A 665 -10.36 -16.72 1.77
CA ASN A 665 -9.29 -17.68 1.49
C ASN A 665 -9.71 -18.77 0.50
N GLY A 666 -10.96 -19.26 0.58
CA GLY A 666 -11.51 -20.24 -0.35
C GLY A 666 -11.72 -19.70 -1.78
N ILE A 667 -12.07 -18.41 -1.91
CA ILE A 667 -12.18 -17.72 -3.20
C ILE A 667 -10.79 -17.45 -3.79
N LEU A 668 -9.90 -16.83 -3.01
CA LEU A 668 -8.54 -16.51 -3.44
C LEU A 668 -7.78 -17.75 -3.90
N ALA A 669 -7.93 -18.89 -3.21
CA ALA A 669 -7.34 -20.16 -3.66
C ALA A 669 -7.82 -20.62 -5.05
N ILE A 670 -9.07 -20.32 -5.43
CA ILE A 670 -9.60 -20.61 -6.78
C ILE A 670 -9.03 -19.64 -7.81
N LEU A 671 -9.04 -18.33 -7.52
CA LEU A 671 -8.53 -17.29 -8.43
C LEU A 671 -7.05 -17.51 -8.73
N GLU A 672 -6.22 -17.56 -7.69
CA GLU A 672 -4.77 -17.79 -7.77
C GLU A 672 -4.36 -19.08 -8.48
N THR A 673 -5.16 -20.14 -8.32
CA THR A 673 -4.92 -21.40 -9.05
C THR A 673 -5.28 -21.26 -10.52
N ALA A 674 -6.37 -20.55 -10.85
CA ALA A 674 -6.86 -20.39 -12.23
C ALA A 674 -6.00 -19.42 -13.05
N GLU A 675 -5.51 -18.35 -12.41
CA GLU A 675 -4.71 -17.26 -12.99
C GLU A 675 -3.23 -17.67 -13.03
N PHE A 676 -2.66 -18.05 -11.88
CA PHE A 676 -1.22 -18.25 -11.71
C PHE A 676 -0.79 -19.70 -11.42
N GLY A 677 -1.60 -20.68 -11.86
CA GLY A 677 -1.30 -22.11 -11.73
C GLY A 677 -0.34 -22.64 -12.80
N SER A 678 0.53 -23.57 -12.43
CA SER A 678 1.44 -24.27 -13.37
C SER A 678 0.70 -25.28 -14.26
N PHE A 679 -0.02 -24.79 -15.28
CA PHE A 679 -0.79 -25.62 -16.22
C PHE A 679 0.07 -26.33 -17.27
N ASN A 680 0.99 -27.18 -16.81
CA ASN A 680 1.56 -28.24 -17.64
C ASN A 680 0.69 -29.51 -17.47
N THR A 681 0.34 -30.14 -18.59
CA THR A 681 -0.56 -31.31 -18.77
C THR A 681 -2.06 -31.02 -18.98
N SER A 682 -2.67 -31.88 -19.79
CA SER A 682 -4.01 -31.76 -20.39
C SER A 682 -5.19 -31.98 -19.43
N SER A 683 -4.96 -31.96 -18.12
CA SER A 683 -6.01 -31.93 -17.12
C SER A 683 -6.37 -30.48 -16.83
N HIS A 684 -7.47 -30.00 -17.41
CA HIS A 684 -8.12 -28.81 -16.90
C HIS A 684 -8.38 -29.01 -15.41
N VAL A 685 -7.83 -28.15 -14.55
CA VAL A 685 -8.42 -27.96 -13.22
C VAL A 685 -9.80 -27.40 -13.50
N ALA A 686 -10.80 -28.27 -13.44
CA ALA A 686 -12.18 -27.86 -13.47
C ALA A 686 -12.41 -27.03 -12.21
N VAL A 687 -12.40 -25.71 -12.34
CA VAL A 687 -12.91 -24.81 -11.31
C VAL A 687 -14.33 -25.31 -11.03
N SER A 688 -14.53 -25.89 -9.86
CA SER A 688 -15.77 -26.59 -9.57
C SER A 688 -16.87 -25.54 -9.46
N ASN A 689 -17.72 -25.41 -10.50
CA ASN A 689 -18.85 -24.49 -10.51
C ASN A 689 -19.70 -24.65 -9.24
N THR A 690 -19.83 -25.87 -8.73
CA THR A 690 -20.52 -26.17 -7.47
C THR A 690 -19.82 -25.59 -6.23
N GLN A 691 -18.48 -25.59 -6.18
CA GLN A 691 -17.71 -24.97 -5.11
C GLN A 691 -17.73 -23.45 -5.22
N GLY A 692 -17.51 -22.90 -6.42
CA GLY A 692 -17.53 -21.47 -6.68
C GLY A 692 -18.89 -20.85 -6.33
N ASN A 693 -19.99 -21.40 -6.85
CA ASN A 693 -21.34 -20.92 -6.54
C ASN A 693 -21.68 -21.04 -5.04
N ARG A 694 -21.12 -22.05 -4.34
CA ARG A 694 -21.27 -22.16 -2.87
C ARG A 694 -20.57 -21.01 -2.16
N LEU A 695 -19.32 -20.70 -2.51
CA LEU A 695 -18.57 -19.58 -1.94
C LEU A 695 -19.27 -18.23 -2.20
N VAL A 696 -19.83 -18.03 -3.40
CA VAL A 696 -20.65 -16.84 -3.72
C VAL A 696 -21.89 -16.76 -2.81
N THR A 697 -22.59 -17.88 -2.60
CA THR A 697 -23.74 -17.93 -1.69
C THR A 697 -23.32 -17.60 -0.25
N GLN A 698 -22.24 -18.21 0.24
CA GLN A 698 -21.70 -17.95 1.58
C GLN A 698 -21.23 -16.49 1.76
N GLY A 699 -20.71 -15.87 0.71
CA GLY A 699 -20.38 -14.44 0.68
C GLY A 699 -21.63 -13.56 0.86
N HIS A 700 -22.74 -13.89 0.20
CA HIS A 700 -24.01 -13.20 0.43
C HIS A 700 -24.61 -13.49 1.83
N ASP A 701 -24.39 -14.68 2.37
CA ASP A 701 -24.82 -15.04 3.72
C ASP A 701 -24.07 -14.22 4.79
N VAL A 702 -22.74 -14.06 4.69
CA VAL A 702 -21.97 -13.25 5.66
C VAL A 702 -22.31 -11.75 5.57
N LEU A 703 -22.56 -11.22 4.37
CA LEU A 703 -23.10 -9.86 4.20
C LEU A 703 -24.47 -9.69 4.89
N THR A 704 -25.33 -10.71 4.80
CA THR A 704 -26.64 -10.71 5.46
C THR A 704 -26.49 -10.84 6.98
N HIS A 705 -25.52 -11.62 7.46
CA HIS A 705 -25.20 -11.75 8.88
C HIS A 705 -24.73 -10.41 9.47
N GLY A 706 -23.82 -9.69 8.81
CA GLY A 706 -23.38 -8.35 9.18
C GLY A 706 -24.53 -7.35 9.27
N ARG A 707 -25.38 -7.25 8.23
CA ARG A 707 -26.58 -6.37 8.26
C ARG A 707 -27.50 -6.66 9.44
N SER A 708 -27.58 -7.92 9.88
CA SER A 708 -28.41 -8.31 11.02
C SER A 708 -27.95 -7.73 12.37
N LEU A 709 -26.70 -7.28 12.49
CA LEU A 709 -26.21 -6.60 13.71
C LEU A 709 -26.82 -5.20 13.85
N LEU A 710 -26.87 -4.45 12.74
CA LEU A 710 -27.40 -3.07 12.68
C LEU A 710 -28.94 -2.99 12.81
N HIS A 711 -29.64 -4.13 12.87
CA HIS A 711 -31.10 -4.20 13.06
C HIS A 711 -31.51 -4.71 14.45
N LYS A 712 -30.57 -5.17 15.27
CA LYS A 712 -30.84 -5.73 16.61
C LYS A 712 -30.55 -4.73 17.74
N HIS A 713 -29.92 -3.60 17.43
CA HIS A 713 -29.39 -2.58 18.33
C HIS A 713 -29.66 -1.18 17.76
#